data_AF-E8MZQ4-F1
#
_entry.id   AF-E8MZQ4-F1
#
_cell.length_a   1.000
_cell.length_b   1.000
_cell.length_c   1.000
_cell.angle_alpha   90.00
_cell.angle_beta   90.00
_cell.angle_gamma   90.00
#
_symmetry.space_group_name_H-M   'P 1'
#
loop_
_entity.id
_entity.type
_entity.pdbx_description
1 polymer ?
#
loop_
_entity_poly.entity_id
_entity_poly.type
_entity_poly.pdbx_seq_one_letter_code
_entity_poly.pdbx_strand_id
1 'polypeptide(L)'
;MDVTILVSMLIVLALVLLALLGTVLFLYLKWTREVEETVVLIEMYLNEVNERARAAALAIHEYTPIQRQPYIGTLQELSGRMQKVDVERQNVENLLITLYDRLNAIPGTAFQQLIRAFPEAQENHLLALQLRRAQKVLDGSLKDAERLVERLRRLPEQIHKRVTQAVSKMDEMQGLLGKLKEAGVEGEKILQAEDALQQLLTLREHLPAQLLTPAPPEDNADIREAVTLTYARMEHIEPLLDEWLPRVRAWEQDYQRALEVYETLRNRARHFRTALETPPPNLIINGFIEVVDQVRQQAKVLNQRLSQPQVDDLSAIAREAQQLDQQIVQAAERYDRASRDLVELERVLLEIESLHKQTQELMESAEQQSVYSVQWQVSRPLWEKHGEQMEALGGRERRRTPDEVEKDLVQSAKLREEVSRLLTQIQESVAVHAELVRLLQHPHLAEGKIYLASVQPTIEGIRAFDPVNWRREERFGELDGEFKEIQRLQSQVVPGDASVPIPETVLKSRLQEAQTLKTLHEQLRPRFQQAKVRLDEIREKQKTAQEDLNRAMKTIDHLTLLINDQPFLQALAASELKRLSTEISLKQVELNQQSRGAVEKKVSQVQVLLDGFNRSLITWLEKLNQEITSQAGRLEGMLAQLDGVARIQDRTVQDARMLAGRLSVPPSFNPAGMDFTELAGELKRRSNDWQTVTASLRALDELSRTVLSTNQEVQQALKAVQELLQQAGRRATGRRTWPPHRQAFGELASQYHALLSRHEALRERTCSPAEAVKLLGEILRELDRLEQQLEQANREADREEQEVIQRERDIEDLSRRWESMGARFGRENATAQDIQAMLAQVNSRVEFLHKQYLRGALDYDTVLRDLSTLMDELRNARFTTNDGRQISLE
;
A
#
# COMPACT_ATOMS: atom_id res chain seq x y z
N MET A 1 142.82 -43.66 3.66
CA MET A 1 141.61 -42.83 3.47
C MET A 1 141.58 -42.44 2.00
N ASP A 2 140.55 -42.90 1.26
CA ASP A 2 140.57 -43.12 -0.19
C ASP A 2 140.65 -41.84 -1.05
N VAL A 3 141.65 -41.82 -1.95
CA VAL A 3 142.15 -40.69 -2.80
C VAL A 3 141.05 -40.03 -3.64
N THR A 4 139.98 -40.76 -3.89
CA THR A 4 138.86 -40.32 -4.72
C THR A 4 138.04 -39.21 -4.07
N ILE A 5 137.82 -39.20 -2.75
CA ILE A 5 137.07 -38.13 -2.05
C ILE A 5 137.82 -36.79 -2.11
N LEU A 6 139.15 -36.85 -2.08
CA LEU A 6 140.01 -35.66 -2.08
C LEU A 6 140.01 -34.94 -3.44
N VAL A 7 140.01 -35.72 -4.52
CA VAL A 7 139.95 -35.18 -5.89
C VAL A 7 138.59 -34.52 -6.14
N SER A 8 137.50 -35.13 -5.67
CA SER A 8 136.17 -34.53 -5.81
C SER A 8 136.04 -33.19 -5.07
N MET A 9 136.59 -33.06 -3.86
CA MET A 9 136.57 -31.76 -3.15
C MET A 9 137.43 -30.69 -3.85
N LEU A 10 138.58 -31.06 -4.43
CA LEU A 10 139.44 -30.11 -5.16
C LEU A 10 138.79 -29.57 -6.44
N ILE A 11 138.06 -30.42 -7.17
CA ILE A 11 137.38 -30.00 -8.40
C ILE A 11 136.23 -29.04 -8.09
N VAL A 12 135.43 -29.32 -7.05
CA VAL A 12 134.36 -28.41 -6.62
C VAL A 12 134.94 -27.07 -6.17
N LEU A 13 136.04 -27.09 -5.42
CA LEU A 13 136.72 -25.88 -4.96
C LEU A 13 137.21 -25.02 -6.15
N ALA A 14 137.76 -25.64 -7.20
CA ALA A 14 138.24 -24.93 -8.39
C ALA A 14 137.11 -24.28 -9.20
N LEU A 15 135.96 -24.96 -9.34
CA LEU A 15 134.78 -24.41 -10.03
C LEU A 15 134.20 -23.20 -9.28
N VAL A 16 134.15 -23.25 -7.94
CA VAL A 16 133.69 -22.11 -7.12
C VAL A 16 134.62 -20.90 -7.28
N LEU A 17 135.94 -21.13 -7.28
CA LEU A 17 136.93 -20.06 -7.46
C LEU A 17 136.82 -19.36 -8.82
N LEU A 18 136.57 -20.12 -9.90
CA LEU A 18 136.38 -19.56 -11.24
C LEU A 18 135.12 -18.69 -11.36
N ALA A 19 134.01 -19.14 -10.77
CA ALA A 19 132.77 -18.36 -10.75
C ALA A 19 132.93 -17.04 -9.96
N LEU A 20 133.63 -17.09 -8.83
CA LEU A 20 133.96 -15.91 -8.02
C LEU A 20 134.80 -14.90 -8.81
N LEU A 21 135.82 -15.37 -9.52
CA LEU A 21 136.69 -14.51 -10.33
C LEU A 21 135.93 -13.82 -11.47
N GLY A 22 135.03 -14.55 -12.15
CA GLY A 22 134.19 -13.98 -13.21
C GLY A 22 133.24 -12.89 -12.72
N THR A 23 132.71 -13.05 -11.51
CA THR A 23 131.81 -12.06 -10.90
C THR A 23 132.54 -10.76 -10.56
N VAL A 24 133.75 -10.86 -10.00
CA VAL A 24 134.61 -9.71 -9.66
C VAL A 24 134.98 -8.93 -10.93
N LEU A 25 135.32 -9.63 -12.01
CA LEU A 25 135.68 -8.98 -13.28
C LEU A 25 134.49 -8.25 -13.92
N PHE A 26 133.30 -8.84 -13.91
CA PHE A 26 132.09 -8.20 -14.44
C PHE A 26 131.76 -6.90 -13.69
N LEU A 27 131.82 -6.93 -12.35
CA LEU A 27 131.56 -5.77 -11.51
C LEU A 27 132.60 -4.66 -11.73
N TYR A 28 133.88 -5.01 -11.86
CA TYR A 28 134.94 -4.06 -12.20
C TYR A 28 134.65 -3.31 -13.51
N LEU A 29 134.37 -4.04 -14.59
CA LEU A 29 134.10 -3.44 -15.91
C LEU A 29 132.85 -2.57 -15.93
N LYS A 30 131.81 -2.95 -15.17
CA LYS A 30 130.59 -2.16 -15.07
C LYS A 30 130.83 -0.84 -14.36
N TRP A 31 131.52 -0.89 -13.21
CA TRP A 31 131.76 0.29 -12.39
C TRP A 31 132.66 1.32 -13.06
N THR A 32 133.71 0.88 -13.75
CA THR A 32 134.60 1.80 -14.48
C THR A 32 133.86 2.57 -15.58
N ARG A 33 133.02 1.88 -16.37
CA ARG A 33 132.22 2.52 -17.43
C ARG A 33 131.24 3.57 -16.88
N GLU A 34 130.54 3.27 -15.79
CA GLU A 34 129.59 4.22 -15.18
C GLU A 34 130.27 5.46 -14.58
N VAL A 35 131.51 5.31 -14.11
CA VAL A 35 132.34 6.43 -13.64
C VAL A 35 132.71 7.35 -14.81
N GLU A 36 133.22 6.82 -15.92
CA GLU A 36 133.59 7.60 -17.11
C GLU A 36 132.41 8.41 -17.67
N GLU A 37 131.24 7.79 -17.82
CA GLU A 37 130.03 8.47 -18.30
C GLU A 37 129.59 9.62 -17.37
N THR A 38 129.78 9.45 -16.05
CA THR A 38 129.38 10.45 -15.06
C THR A 38 130.29 11.68 -15.07
N VAL A 39 131.59 11.48 -15.27
CA VAL A 39 132.58 12.57 -15.35
C VAL A 39 132.25 13.52 -16.50
N VAL A 40 132.07 12.99 -17.72
CA VAL A 40 131.80 13.80 -18.93
C VAL A 40 130.50 14.61 -18.81
N LEU A 41 129.44 14.00 -18.26
CA LEU A 41 128.15 14.67 -18.12
C LEU A 41 128.22 15.85 -17.15
N ILE A 42 128.98 15.70 -16.06
CA ILE A 42 129.05 16.72 -15.01
C ILE A 42 129.95 17.88 -15.41
N GLU A 43 130.99 17.65 -16.22
CA GLU A 43 131.77 18.73 -16.84
C GLU A 43 130.92 19.64 -17.73
N MET A 44 130.07 19.06 -18.59
CA MET A 44 129.17 19.86 -19.42
C MET A 44 128.18 20.68 -18.57
N TYR A 45 127.66 20.08 -17.51
CA TYR A 45 126.70 20.73 -16.62
C TYR A 45 127.29 21.92 -15.85
N LEU A 46 128.54 21.83 -15.38
CA LEU A 46 129.19 22.93 -14.65
C LEU A 46 129.35 24.20 -15.51
N ASN A 47 129.55 24.06 -16.82
CA ASN A 47 129.57 25.21 -17.74
C ASN A 47 128.20 25.89 -17.85
N GLU A 48 127.11 25.13 -17.92
CA GLU A 48 125.75 25.66 -17.93
C GLU A 48 125.41 26.39 -16.62
N VAL A 49 125.78 25.80 -15.48
CA VAL A 49 125.61 26.42 -14.16
C VAL A 49 126.29 27.77 -14.08
N ASN A 50 127.50 27.91 -14.63
CA ASN A 50 128.24 29.17 -14.58
C ASN A 50 127.54 30.31 -15.33
N GLU A 51 126.95 30.04 -16.50
CA GLU A 51 126.19 31.06 -17.25
C GLU A 51 124.93 31.50 -16.49
N ARG A 52 124.22 30.55 -15.88
CA ARG A 52 123.00 30.86 -15.14
C ARG A 52 123.28 31.57 -13.82
N ALA A 53 124.35 31.18 -13.11
CA ALA A 53 124.82 31.88 -11.93
C ALA A 53 125.27 33.32 -12.23
N ARG A 54 125.92 33.56 -13.38
CA ARG A 54 126.28 34.91 -13.85
C ARG A 54 125.06 35.80 -14.05
N ALA A 55 123.99 35.28 -14.66
CA ALA A 55 122.75 36.03 -14.85
C ALA A 55 122.14 36.51 -13.53
N ALA A 56 122.13 35.65 -12.51
CA ALA A 56 121.66 36.02 -11.17
C ALA A 56 122.60 37.00 -10.45
N ALA A 57 123.92 36.85 -10.60
CA ALA A 57 124.89 37.79 -10.06
C ALA A 57 124.79 39.19 -10.71
N LEU A 58 124.54 39.26 -12.02
CA LEU A 58 124.27 40.50 -12.73
C LEU A 58 123.04 41.22 -12.16
N ALA A 59 121.95 40.49 -11.91
CA ALA A 59 120.78 41.05 -11.24
C ALA A 59 121.11 41.55 -9.82
N ILE A 60 121.90 40.81 -9.02
CA ILE A 60 122.33 41.34 -7.71
C ILE A 60 123.06 42.67 -7.90
N HIS A 61 124.03 42.75 -8.81
CA HIS A 61 124.80 43.97 -9.04
C HIS A 61 123.91 45.14 -9.50
N GLU A 62 122.96 44.88 -10.41
CA GLU A 62 122.07 45.88 -10.99
C GLU A 62 121.16 46.57 -9.96
N TYR A 63 120.73 45.82 -8.94
CA TYR A 63 119.81 46.33 -7.92
C TYR A 63 120.51 46.62 -6.57
N THR A 64 121.78 46.24 -6.39
CA THR A 64 122.59 46.54 -5.17
C THR A 64 122.61 48.02 -4.76
N PRO A 65 122.65 49.01 -5.67
CA PRO A 65 122.60 50.42 -5.28
C PRO A 65 121.34 50.81 -4.49
N ILE A 66 120.27 50.02 -4.59
CA ILE A 66 118.95 50.33 -4.05
C ILE A 66 118.78 49.63 -2.69
N GLN A 67 119.26 50.29 -1.63
CA GLN A 67 119.18 49.79 -0.25
C GLN A 67 117.88 50.21 0.47
N ARG A 68 116.75 50.18 -0.23
CA ARG A 68 115.45 50.58 0.32
C ARG A 68 114.36 49.58 -0.06
N GLN A 69 113.29 49.56 0.72
CA GLN A 69 112.08 48.81 0.35
C GLN A 69 111.50 49.37 -0.96
N PRO A 70 110.85 48.56 -1.81
CA PRO A 70 110.56 47.12 -1.64
C PRO A 70 111.69 46.18 -2.13
N TYR A 71 112.79 46.70 -2.65
CA TYR A 71 113.84 45.90 -3.30
C TYR A 71 114.79 45.19 -2.31
N ILE A 72 115.18 45.86 -1.22
CA ILE A 72 116.23 45.40 -0.30
C ILE A 72 116.00 43.98 0.27
N GLY A 73 114.76 43.64 0.65
CA GLY A 73 114.45 42.33 1.22
C GLY A 73 114.64 41.19 0.22
N THR A 74 114.17 41.39 -1.01
CA THR A 74 114.28 40.37 -2.07
C THR A 74 115.73 40.26 -2.57
N LEU A 75 116.52 41.35 -2.52
CA LEU A 75 117.95 41.34 -2.83
C LEU A 75 118.78 40.56 -1.81
N GLN A 76 118.53 40.76 -0.51
CA GLN A 76 119.22 40.02 0.55
C GLN A 76 118.95 38.52 0.43
N GLU A 77 117.71 38.14 0.14
CA GLU A 77 117.34 36.74 -0.07
C GLU A 77 118.04 36.15 -1.30
N LEU A 78 118.07 36.87 -2.43
CA LEU A 78 118.77 36.45 -3.64
C LEU A 78 120.27 36.30 -3.41
N SER A 79 120.92 37.24 -2.71
CA SER A 79 122.34 37.17 -2.36
C SER A 79 122.65 35.94 -1.49
N GLY A 80 121.81 35.66 -0.49
CA GLY A 80 121.97 34.47 0.36
C GLY A 80 121.85 33.16 -0.43
N ARG A 81 120.95 33.11 -1.42
CA ARG A 81 120.80 31.94 -2.30
C ARG A 81 121.99 31.77 -3.24
N MET A 82 122.52 32.85 -3.80
CA MET A 82 123.69 32.80 -4.68
C MET A 82 124.96 32.34 -3.95
N GLN A 83 125.18 32.76 -2.71
CA GLN A 83 126.28 32.22 -1.89
C GLN A 83 126.17 30.70 -1.70
N LYS A 84 124.96 30.19 -1.51
CA LYS A 84 124.71 28.75 -1.39
C LYS A 84 125.01 28.02 -2.71
N VAL A 85 124.61 28.58 -3.84
CA VAL A 85 124.92 28.05 -5.18
C VAL A 85 126.44 27.95 -5.39
N ASP A 86 127.21 28.97 -5.01
CA ASP A 86 128.67 28.96 -5.16
C ASP A 86 129.34 27.85 -4.33
N VAL A 87 128.92 27.68 -3.06
CA VAL A 87 129.43 26.61 -2.18
C VAL A 87 129.10 25.22 -2.75
N GLU A 88 127.87 25.04 -3.23
CA GLU A 88 127.43 23.77 -3.84
C GLU A 88 128.17 23.48 -5.15
N ARG A 89 128.46 24.51 -5.97
CA ARG A 89 129.26 24.37 -7.19
C ARG A 89 130.69 23.94 -6.89
N GLN A 90 131.35 24.60 -5.95
CA GLN A 90 132.72 24.22 -5.52
C GLN A 90 132.78 22.78 -5.00
N ASN A 91 131.74 22.33 -4.29
CA ASN A 91 131.66 20.94 -3.83
C ASN A 91 131.61 19.95 -5.02
N VAL A 92 130.83 20.24 -6.06
CA VAL A 92 130.78 19.42 -7.28
C VAL A 92 132.14 19.42 -8.00
N GLU A 93 132.77 20.59 -8.16
CA GLU A 93 134.10 20.72 -8.78
C GLU A 93 135.18 19.92 -8.02
N ASN A 94 135.22 20.03 -6.69
CA ASN A 94 136.20 19.32 -5.85
C ASN A 94 136.04 17.80 -5.93
N LEU A 95 134.80 17.31 -5.91
CA LEU A 95 134.50 15.88 -6.06
C LEU A 95 134.92 15.36 -7.44
N LEU A 96 134.72 16.16 -8.49
CA LEU A 96 135.14 15.82 -9.86
C LEU A 96 136.66 15.76 -9.99
N ILE A 97 137.39 16.76 -9.47
CA ILE A 97 138.85 16.78 -9.46
C ILE A 97 139.42 15.56 -8.72
N THR A 98 138.87 15.26 -7.53
CA THR A 98 139.27 14.10 -6.73
C THR A 98 139.10 12.79 -7.51
N LEU A 99 138.01 12.68 -8.28
CA LEU A 99 137.75 11.51 -9.12
C LEU A 99 138.75 11.43 -10.29
N TYR A 100 139.08 12.55 -10.93
CA TYR A 100 140.10 12.62 -11.97
C TYR A 100 141.49 12.23 -11.49
N ASP A 101 141.92 12.77 -10.33
CA ASP A 101 143.22 12.47 -9.75
C ASP A 101 143.36 10.98 -9.43
N ARG A 102 142.29 10.35 -8.94
CA ARG A 102 142.26 8.90 -8.69
C ARG A 102 142.30 8.07 -9.97
N LEU A 103 141.67 8.53 -11.04
CA LEU A 103 141.70 7.83 -12.34
C LEU A 103 143.06 7.95 -13.04
N ASN A 104 143.74 9.09 -12.89
CA ASN A 104 145.01 9.39 -13.55
C ASN A 104 146.25 9.05 -12.71
N ALA A 105 146.11 8.68 -11.43
CA ALA A 105 147.20 8.23 -10.60
C ALA A 105 147.76 6.86 -11.10
N ILE A 106 149.00 6.87 -11.62
CA ILE A 106 149.86 5.71 -11.97
C ILE A 106 150.99 5.68 -10.91
N PRO A 107 151.64 4.58 -10.40
CA PRO A 107 151.85 3.20 -10.91
C PRO A 107 151.89 2.06 -9.85
N GLY A 108 152.18 0.82 -10.29
CA GLY A 108 152.62 -0.33 -9.47
C GLY A 108 152.89 -1.56 -10.35
N THR A 109 153.53 -2.63 -9.85
CA THR A 109 153.75 -3.86 -10.65
C THR A 109 152.43 -4.58 -10.95
N ALA A 110 152.36 -5.31 -12.07
CA ALA A 110 151.11 -5.88 -12.62
C ALA A 110 150.28 -6.70 -11.62
N PHE A 111 150.92 -7.37 -10.65
CA PHE A 111 150.20 -8.15 -9.64
C PHE A 111 149.56 -7.30 -8.54
N GLN A 112 150.24 -6.23 -8.08
CA GLN A 112 149.67 -5.31 -7.09
C GLN A 112 148.50 -4.53 -7.68
N GLN A 113 148.56 -4.20 -8.98
CA GLN A 113 147.46 -3.56 -9.70
C GLN A 113 146.22 -4.46 -9.73
N LEU A 114 146.36 -5.76 -9.99
CA LEU A 114 145.21 -6.67 -10.10
C LEU A 114 144.49 -6.87 -8.76
N ILE A 115 145.20 -6.85 -7.62
CA ILE A 115 144.60 -6.92 -6.28
C ILE A 115 143.89 -5.63 -5.88
N ARG A 116 144.43 -4.46 -6.26
CA ARG A 116 143.88 -3.15 -5.89
C ARG A 116 142.79 -2.63 -6.84
N ALA A 117 142.76 -3.11 -8.08
CA ALA A 117 141.85 -2.65 -9.12
C ALA A 117 140.37 -2.75 -8.73
N PHE A 118 139.96 -3.83 -8.05
CA PHE A 118 138.55 -4.01 -7.69
C PHE A 118 138.07 -3.05 -6.58
N PRO A 119 138.74 -2.95 -5.41
CA PRO A 119 138.39 -1.95 -4.40
C PRO A 119 138.42 -0.51 -4.94
N GLU A 120 139.41 -0.15 -5.75
CA GLU A 120 139.54 1.20 -6.32
C GLU A 120 138.38 1.52 -7.28
N ALA A 121 137.98 0.57 -8.13
CA ALA A 121 136.81 0.75 -9.00
C ALA A 121 135.50 0.93 -8.20
N GLN A 122 135.35 0.21 -7.08
CA GLN A 122 134.18 0.38 -6.21
C GLN A 122 134.15 1.77 -5.57
N GLU A 123 135.28 2.23 -5.03
CA GLU A 123 135.38 3.55 -4.41
C GLU A 123 135.12 4.67 -5.42
N ASN A 124 135.68 4.56 -6.63
CA ASN A 124 135.46 5.53 -7.70
C ASN A 124 133.99 5.57 -8.13
N HIS A 125 133.32 4.42 -8.20
CA HIS A 125 131.87 4.37 -8.49
C HIS A 125 131.02 5.03 -7.37
N LEU A 126 131.37 4.81 -6.10
CA LEU A 126 130.70 5.49 -4.99
C LEU A 126 130.89 7.01 -5.03
N LEU A 127 132.08 7.48 -5.39
CA LEU A 127 132.35 8.92 -5.58
C LEU A 127 131.54 9.49 -6.75
N ALA A 128 131.43 8.79 -7.88
CA ALA A 128 130.60 9.21 -9.00
C ALA A 128 129.11 9.33 -8.61
N LEU A 129 128.59 8.42 -7.78
CA LEU A 129 127.23 8.52 -7.24
C LEU A 129 127.05 9.73 -6.31
N GLN A 130 128.03 10.05 -5.48
CA GLN A 130 128.01 11.25 -4.64
C GLN A 130 128.01 12.52 -5.49
N LEU A 131 128.82 12.55 -6.55
CA LEU A 131 128.92 13.66 -7.49
C LEU A 131 127.57 13.95 -8.18
N ARG A 132 126.86 12.91 -8.65
CA ARG A 132 125.49 13.07 -9.22
C ARG A 132 124.48 13.60 -8.21
N ARG A 133 124.60 13.25 -6.92
CA ARG A 133 123.71 13.79 -5.88
C ARG A 133 123.99 15.27 -5.65
N ALA A 134 125.25 15.66 -5.55
CA ALA A 134 125.65 17.06 -5.38
C ALA A 134 125.19 17.93 -6.57
N GLN A 135 125.31 17.42 -7.80
CA GLN A 135 124.80 18.09 -9.02
C GLN A 135 123.32 18.47 -8.92
N LYS A 136 122.45 17.55 -8.46
CA LYS A 136 121.00 17.79 -8.35
C LYS A 136 120.66 18.86 -7.31
N VAL A 137 121.42 18.92 -6.22
CA VAL A 137 121.21 19.93 -5.18
C VAL A 137 121.50 21.32 -5.74
N LEU A 138 122.60 21.45 -6.48
CA LEU A 138 123.01 22.69 -7.13
C LEU A 138 121.97 23.21 -8.15
N ASP A 139 121.39 22.33 -8.97
CA ASP A 139 120.32 22.72 -9.93
C ASP A 139 119.10 23.33 -9.22
N GLY A 140 118.72 22.75 -8.07
CA GLY A 140 117.61 23.23 -7.25
C GLY A 140 117.86 24.65 -6.71
N SER A 141 119.03 24.87 -6.10
CA SER A 141 119.40 26.18 -5.54
C SER A 141 119.44 27.28 -6.60
N LEU A 142 119.85 26.93 -7.83
CA LEU A 142 120.00 27.88 -8.93
C LEU A 142 118.64 28.30 -9.53
N LYS A 143 117.68 27.37 -9.65
CA LYS A 143 116.29 27.69 -10.02
C LYS A 143 115.59 28.61 -9.02
N ASP A 144 115.87 28.47 -7.73
CA ASP A 144 115.32 29.36 -6.69
C ASP A 144 115.85 30.79 -6.83
N ALA A 145 117.14 30.96 -7.15
CA ALA A 145 117.73 32.27 -7.43
C ALA A 145 117.10 32.94 -8.66
N GLU A 146 116.89 32.21 -9.75
CA GLU A 146 116.24 32.72 -10.97
C GLU A 146 114.83 33.28 -10.70
N ARG A 147 114.04 32.63 -9.83
CA ARG A 147 112.70 33.11 -9.44
C ARG A 147 112.73 34.44 -8.69
N LEU A 148 113.73 34.64 -7.83
CA LEU A 148 113.89 35.88 -7.07
C LEU A 148 114.30 37.05 -7.98
N VAL A 149 115.11 36.79 -9.03
CA VAL A 149 115.43 37.78 -10.06
C VAL A 149 114.18 38.24 -10.80
N GLU A 150 113.33 37.31 -11.23
CA GLU A 150 112.07 37.64 -11.90
C GLU A 150 111.13 38.47 -11.00
N ARG A 151 111.11 38.18 -9.69
CA ARG A 151 110.33 38.96 -8.72
C ARG A 151 110.82 40.41 -8.61
N LEU A 152 112.13 40.65 -8.59
CA LEU A 152 112.71 41.99 -8.54
C LEU A 152 112.27 42.83 -9.75
N ARG A 153 112.29 42.23 -10.94
CA ARG A 153 111.92 42.89 -12.21
C ARG A 153 110.44 43.30 -12.26
N ARG A 154 109.55 42.61 -11.55
CA ARG A 154 108.09 42.89 -11.56
C ARG A 154 107.62 43.89 -10.52
N LEU A 155 108.48 44.34 -9.59
CA LEU A 155 108.08 45.28 -8.53
C LEU A 155 107.52 46.63 -9.05
N PRO A 156 108.07 47.26 -10.11
CA PRO A 156 107.50 48.49 -10.65
C PRO A 156 106.04 48.36 -11.06
N GLU A 157 105.67 47.27 -11.75
CA GLU A 157 104.30 47.01 -12.19
C GLU A 157 103.33 46.85 -11.02
N GLN A 158 103.77 46.20 -9.93
CA GLN A 158 102.94 45.98 -8.74
C GLN A 158 102.63 47.30 -8.01
N ILE A 159 103.62 48.17 -7.86
CA ILE A 159 103.43 49.45 -7.17
C ILE A 159 102.58 50.41 -8.01
N HIS A 160 102.77 50.43 -9.32
CA HIS A 160 101.90 51.17 -10.24
C HIS A 160 100.41 50.80 -10.12
N LYS A 161 100.09 49.50 -10.04
CA LYS A 161 98.71 49.04 -9.83
C LYS A 161 98.12 49.55 -8.50
N ARG A 162 98.90 49.51 -7.42
CA ARG A 162 98.47 50.03 -6.10
C ARG A 162 98.17 51.52 -6.15
N VAL A 163 99.04 52.32 -6.77
CA VAL A 163 98.84 53.77 -6.92
C VAL A 163 97.57 54.07 -7.69
N THR A 164 97.37 53.41 -8.84
CA THR A 164 96.18 53.64 -9.69
C THR A 164 94.89 53.35 -8.92
N GLN A 165 94.87 52.28 -8.13
CA GLN A 165 93.73 51.93 -7.28
C GLN A 165 93.49 52.96 -6.17
N ALA A 166 94.54 53.42 -5.49
CA ALA A 166 94.42 54.44 -4.45
C ALA A 166 93.89 55.77 -5.00
N VAL A 167 94.37 56.21 -6.17
CA VAL A 167 93.89 57.42 -6.85
C VAL A 167 92.40 57.30 -7.18
N SER A 168 91.97 56.17 -7.75
CA SER A 168 90.54 55.95 -8.03
C SER A 168 89.67 55.97 -6.77
N LYS A 169 90.17 55.41 -5.65
CA LYS A 169 89.47 55.47 -4.35
C LYS A 169 89.38 56.91 -3.80
N MET A 170 90.43 57.73 -3.99
CA MET A 170 90.40 59.16 -3.61
C MET A 170 89.36 59.94 -4.41
N ASP A 171 89.34 59.76 -5.74
CA ASP A 171 88.39 60.44 -6.62
C ASP A 171 86.94 60.05 -6.24
N GLU A 172 86.70 58.79 -5.86
CA GLU A 172 85.40 58.34 -5.35
C GLU A 172 85.03 59.01 -4.01
N MET A 173 85.96 59.04 -3.04
CA MET A 173 85.73 59.71 -1.75
C MET A 173 85.39 61.19 -1.94
N GLN A 174 86.09 61.86 -2.86
CA GLN A 174 85.81 63.25 -3.24
C GLN A 174 84.42 63.42 -3.85
N GLY A 175 84.04 62.54 -4.78
CA GLY A 175 82.72 62.58 -5.40
C GLY A 175 81.58 62.38 -4.41
N LEU A 176 81.73 61.44 -3.45
CA LEU A 176 80.71 61.17 -2.44
C LEU A 176 80.58 62.31 -1.42
N LEU A 177 81.70 62.86 -0.93
CA LEU A 177 81.66 64.04 -0.05
C LEU A 177 81.07 65.25 -0.76
N GLY A 178 81.38 65.44 -2.05
CA GLY A 178 80.75 66.49 -2.87
C GLY A 178 79.23 66.37 -2.90
N LYS A 179 78.69 65.18 -3.15
CA LYS A 179 77.23 64.93 -3.13
C LYS A 179 76.60 65.18 -1.77
N LEU A 180 77.23 64.71 -0.69
CA LEU A 180 76.74 64.94 0.68
C LEU A 180 76.72 66.45 1.01
N LYS A 181 77.72 67.21 0.55
CA LYS A 181 77.80 68.65 0.73
C LYS A 181 76.77 69.42 -0.09
N GLU A 182 76.57 69.04 -1.35
CA GLU A 182 75.50 69.59 -2.20
C GLU A 182 74.11 69.32 -1.61
N ALA A 183 73.94 68.18 -0.95
CA ALA A 183 72.75 67.82 -0.19
C ALA A 183 72.62 68.55 1.16
N GLY A 184 73.60 69.38 1.54
CA GLY A 184 73.59 70.15 2.79
C GLY A 184 73.82 69.32 4.05
N VAL A 185 74.43 68.13 3.94
CA VAL A 185 74.74 67.27 5.07
C VAL A 185 75.90 67.86 5.87
N GLU A 186 75.64 68.15 7.14
CA GLU A 186 76.58 68.82 8.04
C GLU A 186 77.01 67.91 9.20
N GLY A 187 78.13 68.24 9.85
CA GLY A 187 78.60 67.58 11.05
C GLY A 187 80.12 67.54 11.18
N GLU A 188 80.60 67.40 12.40
CA GLU A 188 82.04 67.34 12.70
C GLU A 188 82.74 66.21 11.93
N LYS A 189 82.04 65.09 11.70
CA LYS A 189 82.56 63.94 10.95
C LYS A 189 82.72 64.19 9.45
N ILE A 190 81.90 65.06 8.85
CA ILE A 190 82.08 65.46 7.43
C ILE A 190 83.33 66.34 7.32
N LEU A 191 83.51 67.28 8.25
CA LEU A 191 84.70 68.13 8.29
C LEU A 191 85.98 67.31 8.47
N GLN A 192 85.97 66.33 9.38
CA GLN A 192 87.10 65.40 9.57
C GLN A 192 87.38 64.56 8.32
N ALA A 193 86.35 64.15 7.57
CA ALA A 193 86.51 63.42 6.32
C ALA A 193 87.03 64.33 5.18
N GLU A 194 86.61 65.60 5.13
CA GLU A 194 87.16 66.61 4.22
C GLU A 194 88.64 66.89 4.52
N ASP A 195 89.01 67.01 5.80
CA ASP A 195 90.40 67.18 6.23
C ASP A 195 91.25 65.96 5.83
N ALA A 196 90.73 64.74 6.04
CA ALA A 196 91.39 63.51 5.62
C ALA A 196 91.55 63.44 4.09
N LEU A 197 90.54 63.87 3.32
CA LEU A 197 90.63 63.95 1.87
C LEU A 197 91.68 64.99 1.42
N GLN A 198 91.74 66.15 2.07
CA GLN A 198 92.78 67.16 1.81
C GLN A 198 94.19 66.62 2.09
N GLN A 199 94.36 65.88 3.18
CA GLN A 199 95.63 65.19 3.45
C GLN A 199 95.98 64.17 2.36
N LEU A 200 95.00 63.38 1.91
CA LEU A 200 95.19 62.41 0.81
C LEU A 200 95.54 63.08 -0.53
N LEU A 201 94.88 64.19 -0.87
CA LEU A 201 95.18 64.96 -2.08
C LEU A 201 96.58 65.59 -2.03
N THR A 202 96.98 66.11 -0.87
CA THR A 202 98.35 66.62 -0.66
C THR A 202 99.38 65.49 -0.83
N LEU A 203 99.11 64.31 -0.29
CA LEU A 203 99.98 63.14 -0.45
C LEU A 203 100.06 62.67 -1.91
N ARG A 204 98.97 62.81 -2.70
CA ARG A 204 98.91 62.49 -4.13
C ARG A 204 99.81 63.39 -4.97
N GLU A 205 99.89 64.70 -4.69
CA GLU A 205 100.72 65.65 -5.43
C GLU A 205 102.22 65.29 -5.40
N HIS A 206 102.64 64.58 -4.35
CA HIS A 206 104.03 64.16 -4.16
C HIS A 206 104.34 62.79 -4.79
N LEU A 207 103.39 62.17 -5.50
CA LEU A 207 103.62 60.93 -6.23
C LEU A 207 104.31 61.21 -7.58
N PRO A 208 105.33 60.41 -7.96
CA PRO A 208 106.04 60.60 -9.22
C PRO A 208 105.10 60.47 -10.44
N ALA A 209 105.18 61.44 -11.36
CA ALA A 209 104.34 61.47 -12.56
C ALA A 209 104.47 60.20 -13.44
N GLN A 210 105.64 59.56 -13.44
CA GLN A 210 105.89 58.37 -14.25
C GLN A 210 105.09 57.13 -13.77
N LEU A 211 104.65 57.11 -12.51
CA LEU A 211 103.84 56.02 -11.94
C LEU A 211 102.34 56.31 -11.95
N LEU A 212 101.94 57.53 -12.31
CA LEU A 212 100.56 57.99 -12.44
C LEU A 212 100.01 57.89 -13.87
N THR A 213 100.85 57.48 -14.83
CA THR A 213 100.42 57.21 -16.20
C THR A 213 99.49 55.99 -16.26
N PRO A 214 98.72 55.78 -17.34
CA PRO A 214 97.86 54.60 -17.47
C PRO A 214 98.60 53.32 -17.89
N ALA A 215 99.87 53.40 -18.29
CA ALA A 215 100.67 52.26 -18.72
C ALA A 215 101.77 51.95 -17.70
N PRO A 216 102.08 50.66 -17.43
CA PRO A 216 103.12 50.29 -16.49
C PRO A 216 104.49 50.76 -17.01
N PRO A 217 105.33 51.38 -16.16
CA PRO A 217 106.63 51.86 -16.60
C PRO A 217 107.61 50.70 -16.86
N GLU A 218 108.49 50.88 -17.85
CA GLU A 218 109.60 49.95 -18.09
C GLU A 218 110.63 50.05 -16.94
N ASP A 219 111.20 48.91 -16.56
CA ASP A 219 112.15 48.84 -15.45
C ASP A 219 113.50 49.49 -15.82
N ASN A 220 113.76 50.68 -15.28
CA ASN A 220 115.00 51.41 -15.41
C ASN A 220 115.40 52.05 -14.07
N ALA A 221 116.61 52.62 -13.98
CA ALA A 221 117.14 53.17 -12.73
C ALA A 221 116.23 54.26 -12.11
N ASP A 222 115.71 55.18 -12.92
CA ASP A 222 114.85 56.29 -12.48
C ASP A 222 113.50 55.76 -11.94
N ILE A 223 112.93 54.75 -12.61
CA ILE A 223 111.69 54.10 -12.20
C ILE A 223 111.87 53.34 -10.89
N ARG A 224 112.99 52.67 -10.66
CA ARG A 224 113.24 51.95 -9.40
C ARG A 224 113.31 52.91 -8.21
N GLU A 225 113.93 54.09 -8.37
CA GLU A 225 113.91 55.13 -7.34
C GLU A 225 112.50 55.67 -7.09
N ALA A 226 111.74 55.92 -8.17
CA ALA A 226 110.35 56.34 -8.08
C ALA A 226 109.47 55.30 -7.37
N VAL A 227 109.67 54.00 -7.61
CA VAL A 227 108.97 52.90 -6.94
C VAL A 227 109.23 52.91 -5.43
N THR A 228 110.47 53.10 -5.00
CA THR A 228 110.81 53.17 -3.57
C THR A 228 110.15 54.36 -2.88
N LEU A 229 110.22 55.55 -3.49
CA LEU A 229 109.57 56.75 -2.95
C LEU A 229 108.05 56.55 -2.85
N THR A 230 107.46 56.01 -3.91
CA THR A 230 106.02 55.73 -3.99
C THR A 230 105.58 54.71 -2.96
N TYR A 231 106.35 53.63 -2.77
CA TYR A 231 106.04 52.59 -1.79
C TYR A 231 105.92 53.17 -0.37
N ALA A 232 106.87 54.01 0.05
CA ALA A 232 106.83 54.66 1.36
C ALA A 232 105.63 55.60 1.53
N ARG A 233 105.18 56.25 0.45
CA ARG A 233 103.98 57.11 0.46
C ARG A 233 102.69 56.29 0.50
N MET A 234 102.63 55.19 -0.22
CA MET A 234 101.47 54.29 -0.21
C MET A 234 101.16 53.73 1.18
N GLU A 235 102.18 53.50 2.03
CA GLU A 235 101.98 53.11 3.44
C GLU A 235 101.20 54.14 4.27
N HIS A 236 101.19 55.42 3.85
CA HIS A 236 100.43 56.48 4.53
C HIS A 236 99.07 56.74 3.86
N ILE A 237 98.96 56.52 2.55
CA ILE A 237 97.75 56.75 1.76
C ILE A 237 96.69 55.67 2.00
N GLU A 238 97.07 54.39 1.99
CA GLU A 238 96.11 53.28 2.06
C GLU A 238 95.30 53.24 3.38
N PRO A 239 95.90 53.44 4.58
CA PRO A 239 95.15 53.39 5.84
C PRO A 239 94.05 54.47 5.94
N LEU A 240 94.33 55.68 5.46
CA LEU A 240 93.37 56.78 5.47
C LEU A 240 92.18 56.50 4.54
N LEU A 241 92.45 55.95 3.35
CA LEU A 241 91.39 55.54 2.42
C LEU A 241 90.54 54.40 2.97
N ASP A 242 91.17 53.39 3.57
CA ASP A 242 90.46 52.23 4.11
C ASP A 242 89.62 52.58 5.36
N GLU A 243 89.99 53.62 6.12
CA GLU A 243 89.15 54.13 7.21
C GLU A 243 87.96 54.96 6.71
N TRP A 244 88.22 55.95 5.85
CA TRP A 244 87.23 57.01 5.60
C TRP A 244 86.28 56.71 4.44
N LEU A 245 86.74 56.08 3.36
CA LEU A 245 85.87 55.80 2.20
C LEU A 245 84.65 54.93 2.56
N PRO A 246 84.76 53.84 3.36
CA PRO A 246 83.59 53.07 3.76
C PRO A 246 82.58 53.88 4.59
N ARG A 247 83.06 54.79 5.46
CA ARG A 247 82.19 55.64 6.28
C ARG A 247 81.42 56.64 5.43
N VAL A 248 82.08 57.30 4.49
CA VAL A 248 81.44 58.24 3.56
C VAL A 248 80.40 57.55 2.69
N ARG A 249 80.68 56.32 2.21
CA ARG A 249 79.69 55.50 1.49
C ARG A 249 78.46 55.19 2.34
N ALA A 250 78.65 54.83 3.61
CA ALA A 250 77.53 54.53 4.51
C ALA A 250 76.65 55.77 4.74
N TRP A 251 77.25 56.95 4.89
CA TRP A 251 76.50 58.19 5.08
C TRP A 251 75.66 58.58 3.86
N GLU A 252 76.19 58.38 2.64
CA GLU A 252 75.42 58.60 1.41
C GLU A 252 74.22 57.65 1.31
N GLN A 253 74.41 56.38 1.64
CA GLN A 253 73.32 55.40 1.67
C GLN A 253 72.25 55.74 2.72
N ASP A 254 72.66 56.13 3.92
CA ASP A 254 71.74 56.52 4.98
C ASP A 254 70.93 57.78 4.62
N TYR A 255 71.55 58.74 3.93
CA TYR A 255 70.86 59.92 3.41
C TYR A 255 69.82 59.56 2.34
N GLN A 256 70.18 58.77 1.34
CA GLN A 256 69.22 58.33 0.30
C GLN A 256 68.03 57.59 0.91
N ARG A 257 68.31 56.67 1.85
CA ARG A 257 67.28 55.92 2.55
C ARG A 257 66.33 56.82 3.34
N ALA A 258 66.85 57.82 4.05
CA ALA A 258 66.02 58.76 4.80
C ALA A 258 65.09 59.57 3.88
N LEU A 259 65.58 59.95 2.68
CA LEU A 259 64.81 60.68 1.68
C LEU A 259 63.69 59.83 1.07
N GLU A 260 63.98 58.60 0.64
CA GLU A 260 62.99 57.67 0.07
C GLU A 260 61.86 57.33 1.06
N VAL A 261 62.20 57.03 2.31
CA VAL A 261 61.20 56.69 3.34
C VAL A 261 60.34 57.90 3.69
N TYR A 262 60.91 59.10 3.71
CA TYR A 262 60.15 60.32 3.94
C TYR A 262 59.21 60.66 2.77
N GLU A 263 59.66 60.50 1.52
CA GLU A 263 58.81 60.74 0.35
C GLU A 263 57.64 59.75 0.27
N THR A 264 57.88 58.47 0.59
CA THR A 264 56.82 57.44 0.64
C THR A 264 55.79 57.75 1.73
N LEU A 265 56.23 58.10 2.94
CA LEU A 265 55.38 58.60 4.02
C LEU A 265 54.52 59.79 3.56
N ARG A 266 55.16 60.81 2.98
CA ARG A 266 54.47 62.04 2.53
C ARG A 266 53.41 61.73 1.47
N ASN A 267 53.75 60.89 0.49
CA ASN A 267 52.82 60.51 -0.56
C ASN A 267 51.65 59.72 0.01
N ARG A 268 51.87 58.70 0.85
CA ARG A 268 50.78 57.91 1.44
C ARG A 268 49.90 58.72 2.37
N ALA A 269 50.48 59.56 3.24
CA ALA A 269 49.71 60.45 4.11
C ALA A 269 48.81 61.40 3.30
N ARG A 270 49.28 61.89 2.14
CA ARG A 270 48.48 62.71 1.23
C ARG A 270 47.34 61.94 0.57
N HIS A 271 47.60 60.72 0.09
CA HIS A 271 46.56 59.86 -0.50
C HIS A 271 45.50 59.51 0.54
N PHE A 272 45.91 59.12 1.75
CA PHE A 272 44.97 58.79 2.83
C PHE A 272 44.14 60.01 3.24
N ARG A 273 44.73 61.22 3.32
CA ARG A 273 43.98 62.46 3.54
C ARG A 273 42.93 62.71 2.46
N THR A 274 43.28 62.49 1.19
CA THR A 274 42.36 62.66 0.06
C THR A 274 41.18 61.67 0.18
N ALA A 275 41.44 60.42 0.60
CA ALA A 275 40.39 59.44 0.84
C ALA A 275 39.44 59.84 1.99
N LEU A 276 39.93 60.58 2.99
CA LEU A 276 39.13 61.11 4.10
C LEU A 276 38.32 62.37 3.74
N GLU A 277 38.57 63.02 2.60
CA GLU A 277 37.79 64.19 2.15
C GLU A 277 36.42 63.78 1.58
N THR A 278 36.29 62.56 1.08
CA THR A 278 35.04 61.96 0.61
C THR A 278 34.69 60.71 1.41
N PRO A 279 34.40 60.84 2.72
CA PRO A 279 34.08 59.69 3.53
C PRO A 279 32.67 59.16 3.23
N PRO A 280 32.41 57.88 3.50
CA PRO A 280 31.05 57.37 3.55
C PRO A 280 30.20 58.22 4.53
N PRO A 281 28.97 58.62 4.14
CA PRO A 281 28.18 59.62 4.88
C PRO A 281 27.81 59.20 6.31
N ASN A 282 27.89 57.90 6.62
CA ASN A 282 27.52 57.32 7.91
C ASN A 282 28.71 56.80 8.72
N LEU A 283 29.96 56.97 8.25
CA LEU A 283 31.16 56.57 8.99
C LEU A 283 31.76 57.75 9.77
N ILE A 284 31.98 57.58 11.06
CA ILE A 284 32.67 58.58 11.88
C ILE A 284 34.19 58.46 11.64
N ILE A 285 34.78 59.49 11.03
CA ILE A 285 36.20 59.49 10.61
C ILE A 285 37.14 60.31 11.51
N ASN A 286 36.64 60.91 12.59
CA ASN A 286 37.42 61.84 13.43
C ASN A 286 38.75 61.24 13.93
N GLY A 287 38.73 59.97 14.36
CA GLY A 287 39.95 59.27 14.80
C GLY A 287 40.99 59.07 13.69
N PHE A 288 40.58 58.93 12.42
CA PHE A 288 41.50 58.84 11.30
C PHE A 288 42.10 60.20 10.93
N ILE A 289 41.31 61.28 11.05
CA ILE A 289 41.79 62.65 10.86
C ILE A 289 42.87 62.98 11.90
N GLU A 290 42.63 62.63 13.18
CA GLU A 290 43.61 62.84 14.27
C GLU A 290 44.94 62.14 13.98
N VAL A 291 44.92 60.89 13.52
CA VAL A 291 46.14 60.13 13.15
C VAL A 291 46.88 60.82 12.00
N VAL A 292 46.17 61.25 10.94
CA VAL A 292 46.80 61.94 9.79
C VAL A 292 47.40 63.27 10.21
N ASP A 293 46.72 64.03 11.06
CA ASP A 293 47.23 65.33 11.52
C ASP A 293 48.42 65.17 12.49
N GLN A 294 48.41 64.14 13.35
CA GLN A 294 49.57 63.80 14.20
C GLN A 294 50.79 63.41 13.35
N VAL A 295 50.61 62.51 12.39
CA VAL A 295 51.69 62.11 11.46
C VAL A 295 52.18 63.30 10.65
N ARG A 296 51.29 64.20 10.21
CA ARG A 296 51.68 65.42 9.48
C ARG A 296 52.52 66.36 10.34
N GLN A 297 52.19 66.54 11.61
CA GLN A 297 52.98 67.37 12.53
C GLN A 297 54.38 66.78 12.73
N GLN A 298 54.48 65.47 12.94
CA GLN A 298 55.77 64.78 13.12
C GLN A 298 56.59 64.74 11.83
N ALA A 299 55.94 64.53 10.68
CA ALA A 299 56.58 64.60 9.36
C ALA A 299 57.14 66.00 9.05
N LYS A 300 56.51 67.08 9.55
CA LYS A 300 57.05 68.45 9.43
C LYS A 300 58.37 68.60 10.19
N VAL A 301 58.48 68.01 11.38
CA VAL A 301 59.72 67.99 12.18
C VAL A 301 60.81 67.18 11.45
N LEU A 302 60.46 66.03 10.88
CA LEU A 302 61.40 65.23 10.07
C LEU A 302 61.87 65.99 8.82
N ASN A 303 60.97 66.71 8.13
CA ASN A 303 61.33 67.53 6.98
C ASN A 303 62.32 68.66 7.33
N GLN A 304 62.15 69.27 8.51
CA GLN A 304 63.07 70.29 9.00
C GLN A 304 64.46 69.68 9.26
N ARG A 305 64.51 68.51 9.91
CA ARG A 305 65.77 67.77 10.13
C ARG A 305 66.43 67.33 8.81
N LEU A 306 65.65 66.93 7.81
CA LEU A 306 66.15 66.57 6.47
C LEU A 306 66.64 67.75 5.63
N SER A 307 66.25 68.99 5.96
CA SER A 307 66.68 70.19 5.21
C SER A 307 68.10 70.65 5.57
N GLN A 308 68.59 70.28 6.75
CA GLN A 308 69.98 70.46 7.20
C GLN A 308 70.39 69.20 7.98
N PRO A 309 70.58 68.07 7.29
CA PRO A 309 70.75 66.78 7.93
C PRO A 309 72.11 66.69 8.62
N GLN A 310 72.09 66.34 9.90
CA GLN A 310 73.30 65.94 10.61
C GLN A 310 73.64 64.49 10.31
N VAL A 311 74.90 64.17 10.02
CA VAL A 311 75.34 62.80 9.68
C VAL A 311 74.91 61.77 10.73
N ASP A 312 75.00 62.12 12.01
CA ASP A 312 74.66 61.21 13.11
C ASP A 312 73.15 60.94 13.21
N ASP A 313 72.32 61.80 12.61
CA ASP A 313 70.87 61.77 12.73
C ASP A 313 70.17 61.10 11.53
N LEU A 314 70.88 60.88 10.40
CA LEU A 314 70.32 60.31 9.17
C LEU A 314 69.61 58.96 9.40
N SER A 315 70.24 58.06 10.14
CA SER A 315 69.68 56.74 10.43
C SER A 315 68.46 56.79 11.38
N ALA A 316 68.44 57.77 12.29
CA ALA A 316 67.30 58.00 13.21
C ALA A 316 66.11 58.57 12.44
N ILE A 317 66.33 59.56 11.58
CA ILE A 317 65.31 60.14 10.69
C ILE A 317 64.64 59.06 9.84
N ALA A 318 65.42 58.16 9.22
CA ALA A 318 64.87 57.06 8.42
C ALA A 318 63.97 56.11 9.23
N ARG A 319 64.35 55.78 10.47
CA ARG A 319 63.55 54.92 11.36
C ARG A 319 62.26 55.59 11.82
N GLU A 320 62.34 56.85 12.23
CA GLU A 320 61.16 57.63 12.63
C GLU A 320 60.17 57.79 11.47
N ALA A 321 60.65 58.12 10.27
CA ALA A 321 59.81 58.20 9.07
C ALA A 321 59.12 56.85 8.75
N GLN A 322 59.82 55.73 8.91
CA GLN A 322 59.25 54.39 8.70
C GLN A 322 58.17 54.03 9.74
N GLN A 323 58.35 54.43 11.00
CA GLN A 323 57.34 54.21 12.04
C GLN A 323 56.06 54.99 11.76
N LEU A 324 56.19 56.25 11.33
CA LEU A 324 55.03 57.07 10.94
C LEU A 324 54.33 56.52 9.70
N ASP A 325 55.07 55.99 8.74
CA ASP A 325 54.51 55.35 7.55
C ASP A 325 53.66 54.13 7.92
N GLN A 326 54.14 53.29 8.84
CA GLN A 326 53.37 52.15 9.34
C GLN A 326 52.08 52.57 10.04
N GLN A 327 52.06 53.67 10.79
CA GLN A 327 50.84 54.19 11.42
C GLN A 327 49.80 54.60 10.37
N ILE A 328 50.22 55.25 9.27
CA ILE A 328 49.33 55.61 8.16
C ILE A 328 48.80 54.36 7.46
N VAL A 329 49.64 53.36 7.20
CA VAL A 329 49.20 52.10 6.57
C VAL A 329 48.13 51.40 7.40
N GLN A 330 48.35 51.25 8.71
CA GLN A 330 47.38 50.62 9.60
C GLN A 330 46.05 51.40 9.68
N ALA A 331 46.13 52.73 9.72
CA ALA A 331 44.95 53.59 9.73
C ALA A 331 44.15 53.49 8.41
N ALA A 332 44.85 53.48 7.27
CA ALA A 332 44.23 53.34 5.95
C ALA A 332 43.55 51.97 5.79
N GLU A 333 44.22 50.87 6.17
CA GLU A 333 43.63 49.53 6.12
C GLU A 333 42.39 49.37 7.01
N ARG A 334 42.39 50.03 8.18
CA ARG A 334 41.23 50.03 9.08
C ARG A 334 40.08 50.86 8.50
N TYR A 335 40.37 52.00 7.86
CA TYR A 335 39.38 52.80 7.16
C TYR A 335 38.76 52.04 5.97
N ASP A 336 39.57 51.42 5.13
CA ASP A 336 39.10 50.66 3.96
C ASP A 336 38.25 49.43 4.35
N ARG A 337 38.56 48.80 5.49
CA ARG A 337 37.71 47.76 6.07
C ARG A 337 36.39 48.33 6.56
N ALA A 338 36.43 49.34 7.44
CA ALA A 338 35.23 49.96 7.98
C ALA A 338 34.29 50.52 6.90
N SER A 339 34.85 51.08 5.82
CA SER A 339 34.05 51.56 4.68
C SER A 339 33.36 50.43 3.93
N ARG A 340 34.03 49.28 3.73
CA ARG A 340 33.42 48.10 3.08
C ARG A 340 32.35 47.46 3.96
N ASP A 341 32.67 47.30 5.24
CA ASP A 341 31.75 46.69 6.22
C ASP A 341 30.51 47.55 6.42
N LEU A 342 30.61 48.89 6.33
CA LEU A 342 29.47 49.79 6.40
C LEU A 342 28.54 49.61 5.19
N VAL A 343 29.08 49.50 3.97
CA VAL A 343 28.26 49.24 2.77
C VAL A 343 27.53 47.91 2.89
N GLU A 344 28.20 46.89 3.42
CA GLU A 344 27.58 45.59 3.65
C GLU A 344 26.51 45.65 4.75
N LEU A 345 26.77 46.37 5.84
CA LEU A 345 25.79 46.60 6.90
C LEU A 345 24.54 47.29 6.36
N GLU A 346 24.68 48.34 5.54
CA GLU A 346 23.53 49.03 4.93
C GLU A 346 22.70 48.10 4.03
N ARG A 347 23.37 47.20 3.29
CA ARG A 347 22.71 46.17 2.47
C ARG A 347 21.94 45.18 3.33
N VAL A 348 22.56 44.67 4.40
CA VAL A 348 21.94 43.70 5.32
C VAL A 348 20.75 44.33 6.06
N LEU A 349 20.87 45.57 6.53
CA LEU A 349 19.76 46.28 7.19
C LEU A 349 18.56 46.45 6.24
N LEU A 350 18.80 46.84 4.98
CA LEU A 350 17.74 46.93 3.97
C LEU A 350 17.07 45.57 3.70
N GLU A 351 17.86 44.50 3.65
CA GLU A 351 17.34 43.15 3.49
C GLU A 351 16.44 42.75 4.68
N ILE A 352 16.88 43.01 5.91
CA ILE A 352 16.10 42.77 7.13
C ILE A 352 14.79 43.56 7.11
N GLU A 353 14.82 44.86 6.80
CA GLU A 353 13.62 45.71 6.68
C GLU A 353 12.62 45.12 5.66
N SER A 354 13.12 44.67 4.50
CA SER A 354 12.29 44.07 3.46
C SER A 354 11.65 42.75 3.91
N LEU A 355 12.42 41.86 4.54
CA LEU A 355 11.95 40.56 5.03
C LEU A 355 10.96 40.73 6.17
N HIS A 356 11.21 41.68 7.08
CA HIS A 356 10.34 42.00 8.20
C HIS A 356 8.98 42.54 7.71
N LYS A 357 8.98 43.40 6.69
CA LYS A 357 7.77 43.91 6.04
C LYS A 357 7.00 42.81 5.30
N GLN A 358 7.69 41.97 4.54
CA GLN A 358 7.06 40.83 3.86
C GLN A 358 6.42 39.86 4.85
N THR A 359 7.09 39.63 5.99
CA THR A 359 6.57 38.82 7.09
C THR A 359 5.28 39.42 7.64
N GLN A 360 5.25 40.74 7.87
CA GLN A 360 4.06 41.45 8.33
C GLN A 360 2.88 41.33 7.35
N GLU A 361 3.13 41.58 6.06
CA GLU A 361 2.10 41.51 5.01
C GLU A 361 1.47 40.11 4.92
N LEU A 362 2.28 39.05 5.01
CA LEU A 362 1.78 37.68 5.02
C LEU A 362 0.94 37.38 6.27
N MET A 363 1.41 37.80 7.46
CA MET A 363 0.66 37.61 8.69
C MET A 363 -0.69 38.34 8.68
N GLU A 364 -0.71 39.61 8.27
CA GLU A 364 -1.92 40.43 8.16
C GLU A 364 -2.90 39.85 7.13
N SER A 365 -2.40 39.38 5.99
CA SER A 365 -3.27 38.76 4.98
C SER A 365 -3.99 37.50 5.50
N ALA A 366 -3.35 36.72 6.37
CA ALA A 366 -3.93 35.54 6.99
C ALA A 366 -4.88 35.89 8.16
N GLU A 367 -4.63 37.00 8.87
CA GLU A 367 -5.51 37.54 9.91
C GLU A 367 -6.80 38.16 9.33
N GLN A 368 -6.70 38.79 8.16
CA GLN A 368 -7.81 39.52 7.52
C GLN A 368 -8.78 38.62 6.71
N GLN A 369 -8.53 37.31 6.61
CA GLN A 369 -9.47 36.42 5.93
C GLN A 369 -10.83 36.40 6.63
N SER A 370 -11.92 36.54 5.87
CA SER A 370 -13.29 36.59 6.40
C SER A 370 -13.80 35.25 6.93
N VAL A 371 -13.09 34.15 6.66
CA VAL A 371 -13.46 32.78 7.03
C VAL A 371 -12.24 32.08 7.60
N TYR A 372 -12.35 31.60 8.84
CA TYR A 372 -11.31 30.88 9.58
C TYR A 372 -9.97 31.60 9.62
N SER A 373 -9.90 32.89 9.98
CA SER A 373 -8.62 33.62 10.04
C SER A 373 -7.59 32.97 10.98
N VAL A 374 -6.30 33.20 10.72
CA VAL A 374 -5.22 32.67 11.57
C VAL A 374 -5.00 33.56 12.78
N GLN A 375 -4.91 32.95 13.96
CA GLN A 375 -4.41 33.64 15.15
C GLN A 375 -2.94 33.25 15.41
N TRP A 376 -2.04 34.19 15.16
CA TRP A 376 -0.59 34.03 15.31
C TRP A 376 -0.15 34.11 16.78
N GLN A 377 -0.11 32.98 17.47
CA GLN A 377 0.27 32.93 18.89
C GLN A 377 1.79 32.79 19.09
N VAL A 378 2.50 32.18 18.14
CA VAL A 378 3.94 31.92 18.25
C VAL A 378 4.73 32.90 17.39
N SER A 379 4.27 33.14 16.16
CA SER A 379 5.00 33.97 15.21
C SER A 379 4.90 35.47 15.50
N ARG A 380 3.79 35.97 16.08
CA ARG A 380 3.60 37.40 16.39
C ARG A 380 4.56 37.94 17.44
N PRO A 381 4.74 37.30 18.62
CA PRO A 381 5.71 37.78 19.60
C PRO A 381 7.15 37.73 19.09
N LEU A 382 7.50 36.76 18.22
CA LEU A 382 8.83 36.69 17.61
C LEU A 382 9.06 37.82 16.61
N TRP A 383 8.06 38.13 15.79
CA TRP A 383 8.10 39.26 14.86
C TRP A 383 8.27 40.59 15.60
N GLU A 384 7.51 40.83 16.67
CA GLU A 384 7.63 42.05 17.51
C GLU A 384 9.03 42.16 18.12
N LYS A 385 9.58 41.06 18.65
CA LYS A 385 10.94 41.01 19.19
C LYS A 385 12.01 41.31 18.12
N HIS A 386 11.86 40.80 16.90
CA HIS A 386 12.79 41.11 15.82
C HIS A 386 12.69 42.60 15.43
N GLY A 387 11.51 43.20 15.50
CA GLY A 387 11.29 44.64 15.33
C GLY A 387 12.03 45.48 16.38
N GLU A 388 11.92 45.11 17.66
CA GLU A 388 12.68 45.76 18.75
C GLU A 388 14.20 45.65 18.54
N GLN A 389 14.69 44.48 18.09
CA GLN A 389 16.11 44.28 17.77
C GLN A 389 16.57 45.11 16.57
N MET A 390 15.71 45.27 15.55
CA MET A 390 15.97 46.12 14.39
C MET A 390 16.04 47.60 14.78
N GLU A 391 15.12 48.07 15.63
CA GLU A 391 15.14 49.43 16.18
C GLU A 391 16.40 49.69 17.03
N ALA A 392 16.82 48.70 17.83
CA ALA A 392 18.04 48.82 18.66
C ALA A 392 19.34 48.92 17.83
N LEU A 393 19.42 48.23 16.69
CA LEU A 393 20.53 48.38 15.74
C LEU A 393 20.54 49.77 15.08
N GLY A 394 19.36 50.37 14.95
CA GLY A 394 19.14 51.67 14.34
C GLY A 394 19.21 51.64 12.82
N GLY A 395 18.59 52.63 12.19
CA GLY A 395 18.47 52.69 10.74
C GLY A 395 19.79 52.85 9.99
N ARG A 396 19.70 52.76 8.66
CA ARG A 396 20.84 52.97 7.74
C ARG A 396 21.52 54.33 7.89
N GLU A 397 20.77 55.36 8.27
CA GLU A 397 21.26 56.74 8.41
C GLU A 397 22.03 57.01 9.72
N ARG A 398 22.09 56.03 10.64
CA ARG A 398 22.83 56.18 11.89
C ARG A 398 24.33 56.26 11.60
N ARG A 399 24.97 57.32 12.12
CA ARG A 399 26.43 57.43 12.10
C ARG A 399 27.07 56.44 13.07
N ARG A 400 28.09 55.71 12.62
CA ARG A 400 28.75 54.64 13.36
C ARG A 400 30.26 54.83 13.35
N THR A 401 30.91 54.46 14.46
CA THR A 401 32.36 54.28 14.54
C THR A 401 32.77 52.96 13.86
N PRO A 402 34.04 52.79 13.45
CA PRO A 402 34.51 51.53 12.86
C PRO A 402 34.20 50.28 13.72
N ASP A 403 34.34 50.38 15.03
CA ASP A 403 34.11 49.27 15.96
C ASP A 403 32.61 48.96 16.11
N GLU A 404 31.76 49.99 16.03
CA GLU A 404 30.31 49.81 15.99
C GLU A 404 29.86 49.17 14.67
N VAL A 405 30.48 49.51 13.54
CA VAL A 405 30.16 48.89 12.23
C VAL A 405 30.43 47.38 12.27
N GLU A 406 31.58 46.96 12.78
CA GLU A 406 31.92 45.53 12.90
C GLU A 406 30.93 44.79 13.80
N LYS A 407 30.59 45.38 14.96
CA LYS A 407 29.64 44.79 15.91
C LYS A 407 28.23 44.71 15.35
N ASP A 408 27.73 45.79 14.74
CA ASP A 408 26.40 45.87 14.17
C ASP A 408 26.26 44.94 12.95
N LEU A 409 27.33 44.72 12.18
CA LEU A 409 27.34 43.77 11.07
C LEU A 409 27.12 42.33 11.54
N VAL A 410 27.78 41.92 12.64
CA VAL A 410 27.57 40.59 13.24
C VAL A 410 26.14 40.44 13.78
N GLN A 411 25.63 41.46 14.47
CA GLN A 411 24.29 41.43 15.04
C GLN A 411 23.20 41.44 13.97
N SER A 412 23.35 42.25 12.92
CA SER A 412 22.41 42.31 11.79
C SER A 412 22.43 41.01 10.97
N ALA A 413 23.59 40.40 10.72
CA ALA A 413 23.66 39.10 10.05
C ALA A 413 22.88 38.00 10.80
N LYS A 414 22.98 37.99 12.14
CA LYS A 414 22.22 37.07 12.98
C LYS A 414 20.72 37.35 12.92
N LEU A 415 20.33 38.62 13.05
CA LEU A 415 18.92 39.04 12.95
C LEU A 415 18.32 38.68 11.59
N ARG A 416 19.07 38.84 10.50
CA ARG A 416 18.64 38.43 9.15
C ARG A 416 18.30 36.95 9.09
N GLU A 417 19.13 36.08 9.67
CA GLU A 417 18.86 34.64 9.70
C GLU A 417 17.60 34.32 10.51
N GLU A 418 17.42 34.96 11.67
CA GLU A 418 16.25 34.77 12.54
C GLU A 418 14.96 35.23 11.86
N VAL A 419 14.96 36.40 11.20
CA VAL A 419 13.83 36.93 10.43
C VAL A 419 13.51 36.07 9.21
N SER A 420 14.53 35.62 8.46
CA SER A 420 14.34 34.73 7.31
C SER A 420 13.73 33.39 7.73
N ARG A 421 14.18 32.81 8.85
CA ARG A 421 13.61 31.57 9.39
C ARG A 421 12.15 31.76 9.79
N LEU A 422 11.82 32.88 10.44
CA LEU A 422 10.44 33.20 10.81
C LEU A 422 9.54 33.34 9.57
N LEU A 423 10.01 34.02 8.53
CA LEU A 423 9.29 34.16 7.26
C LEU A 423 8.95 32.79 6.66
N THR A 424 9.91 31.86 6.60
CA THR A 424 9.68 30.50 6.10
C THR A 424 8.64 29.75 6.94
N GLN A 425 8.70 29.86 8.27
CA GLN A 425 7.71 29.23 9.17
C GLN A 425 6.30 29.78 8.94
N ILE A 426 6.16 31.10 8.75
CA ILE A 426 4.88 31.74 8.45
C ILE A 426 4.36 31.30 7.08
N GLN A 427 5.21 31.23 6.05
CA GLN A 427 4.83 30.73 4.73
C GLN A 427 4.29 29.30 4.79
N GLU A 428 4.95 28.40 5.54
CA GLU A 428 4.46 27.04 5.77
C GLU A 428 3.10 27.04 6.49
N SER A 429 2.96 27.82 7.55
CA SER A 429 1.70 27.92 8.31
C SER A 429 0.56 28.46 7.46
N VAL A 430 0.80 29.48 6.61
CA VAL A 430 -0.18 30.01 5.66
C VAL A 430 -0.57 28.96 4.62
N ALA A 431 0.38 28.18 4.09
CA ALA A 431 0.09 27.11 3.14
C ALA A 431 -0.78 25.99 3.76
N VAL A 432 -0.44 25.55 4.98
CA VAL A 432 -1.23 24.57 5.75
C VAL A 432 -2.64 25.11 6.04
N HIS A 433 -2.73 26.39 6.40
CA HIS A 433 -4.00 27.07 6.64
C HIS A 433 -4.87 27.11 5.38
N ALA A 434 -4.32 27.52 4.24
CA ALA A 434 -5.05 27.54 2.97
C ALA A 434 -5.57 26.15 2.57
N GLU A 435 -4.76 25.10 2.78
CA GLU A 435 -5.20 23.73 2.53
C GLU A 435 -6.32 23.29 3.48
N LEU A 436 -6.20 23.62 4.76
CA LEU A 436 -7.24 23.35 5.76
C LEU A 436 -8.55 24.05 5.41
N VAL A 437 -8.52 25.35 5.07
CA VAL A 437 -9.72 26.10 4.66
C VAL A 437 -10.37 25.45 3.43
N ARG A 438 -9.57 25.06 2.42
CA ARG A 438 -10.06 24.36 1.24
C ARG A 438 -10.75 23.03 1.59
N LEU A 439 -10.21 22.27 2.55
CA LEU A 439 -10.84 21.04 3.01
C LEU A 439 -12.12 21.33 3.80
N LEU A 440 -12.13 22.30 4.71
CA LEU A 440 -13.32 22.67 5.47
C LEU A 440 -14.46 23.14 4.57
N GLN A 441 -14.15 23.79 3.44
CA GLN A 441 -15.11 24.20 2.41
C GLN A 441 -15.56 23.05 1.48
N HIS A 442 -14.91 21.88 1.53
CA HIS A 442 -15.31 20.73 0.72
C HIS A 442 -16.73 20.27 1.12
N PRO A 443 -17.62 19.90 0.16
CA PRO A 443 -19.02 19.56 0.46
C PRO A 443 -19.19 18.48 1.54
N HIS A 444 -18.28 17.51 1.59
CA HIS A 444 -18.29 16.48 2.63
C HIS A 444 -18.18 17.03 4.06
N LEU A 445 -17.39 18.08 4.25
CA LEU A 445 -17.09 18.69 5.55
C LEU A 445 -18.02 19.86 5.84
N ALA A 446 -18.22 20.77 4.87
CA ALA A 446 -19.09 21.94 5.02
C ALA A 446 -20.54 21.54 5.35
N GLU A 447 -21.10 20.58 4.61
CA GLU A 447 -22.47 20.07 4.83
C GLU A 447 -22.48 18.85 5.76
N GLY A 448 -21.34 18.45 6.30
CA GLY A 448 -21.18 17.22 7.08
C GLY A 448 -22.11 17.16 8.29
N LYS A 449 -22.29 18.27 9.02
CA LYS A 449 -23.22 18.35 10.16
C LYS A 449 -24.69 18.14 9.73
N ILE A 450 -25.10 18.74 8.62
CA ILE A 450 -26.46 18.61 8.07
C ILE A 450 -26.69 17.17 7.59
N TYR A 451 -25.71 16.60 6.89
CA TYR A 451 -25.78 15.22 6.43
C TYR A 451 -25.88 14.23 7.60
N LEU A 452 -25.06 14.36 8.64
CA LEU A 452 -25.11 13.48 9.81
C LEU A 452 -26.45 13.59 10.57
N ALA A 453 -27.02 14.79 10.64
CA ALA A 453 -28.38 14.98 11.18
C ALA A 453 -29.44 14.24 10.33
N SER A 454 -29.27 14.17 9.01
CA SER A 454 -30.16 13.40 8.12
C SER A 454 -29.98 11.87 8.24
N VAL A 455 -28.80 11.40 8.67
CA VAL A 455 -28.50 9.97 8.87
C VAL A 455 -28.99 9.48 10.23
N GLN A 456 -29.05 10.34 11.25
CA GLN A 456 -29.44 9.94 12.60
C GLN A 456 -30.77 9.18 12.70
N PRO A 457 -31.88 9.59 12.02
CA PRO A 457 -33.12 8.81 11.99
C PRO A 457 -32.96 7.42 11.38
N THR A 458 -32.01 7.23 10.46
CA THR A 458 -31.71 5.92 9.86
C THR A 458 -31.03 5.02 10.90
N ILE A 459 -30.07 5.53 11.66
CA ILE A 459 -29.39 4.77 12.74
C ILE A 459 -30.38 4.39 13.84
N GLU A 460 -31.26 5.31 14.24
CA GLU A 460 -32.34 5.02 15.19
C GLU A 460 -33.33 3.99 14.65
N GLY A 461 -33.64 4.06 13.36
CA GLY A 461 -34.45 3.07 12.66
C GLY A 461 -33.82 1.68 12.64
N ILE A 462 -32.51 1.58 12.37
CA ILE A 462 -31.75 0.31 12.39
C ILE A 462 -31.73 -0.28 13.80
N ARG A 463 -31.56 0.56 14.83
CA ARG A 463 -31.54 0.16 16.26
C ARG A 463 -32.83 -0.55 16.71
N ALA A 464 -33.97 -0.21 16.11
CA ALA A 464 -35.25 -0.83 16.45
C ALA A 464 -35.37 -2.30 16.01
N PHE A 465 -34.57 -2.73 15.03
CA PHE A 465 -34.60 -4.08 14.48
C PHE A 465 -33.47 -4.97 15.01
N ASP A 466 -33.71 -6.28 15.03
CA ASP A 466 -32.70 -7.27 15.42
C ASP A 466 -31.45 -7.22 14.49
N PRO A 467 -30.22 -7.30 15.04
CA PRO A 467 -28.97 -7.34 14.28
C PRO A 467 -28.90 -8.35 13.11
N VAL A 468 -29.65 -9.45 13.18
CA VAL A 468 -29.68 -10.51 12.15
C VAL A 468 -30.25 -10.00 10.81
N ASN A 469 -30.98 -8.89 10.79
CA ASN A 469 -31.56 -8.32 9.57
C ASN A 469 -30.53 -7.63 8.64
N TRP A 470 -29.32 -7.38 9.14
CA TRP A 470 -28.29 -6.58 8.50
C TRP A 470 -27.15 -7.45 7.97
N ARG A 471 -26.56 -7.06 6.83
CA ARG A 471 -25.37 -7.73 6.30
C ARG A 471 -24.17 -7.52 7.22
N ARG A 472 -23.11 -8.31 7.07
CA ARG A 472 -21.88 -8.17 7.90
C ARG A 472 -21.32 -6.74 7.84
N GLU A 473 -21.32 -6.13 6.66
CA GLU A 473 -20.84 -4.76 6.41
C GLU A 473 -21.76 -3.66 6.98
N GLU A 474 -22.99 -4.02 7.36
CA GLU A 474 -24.04 -3.12 7.85
C GLU A 474 -24.36 -3.39 9.33
N ARG A 475 -23.54 -4.19 10.02
CA ARG A 475 -23.79 -4.57 11.40
C ARG A 475 -23.88 -3.33 12.29
N PHE A 476 -25.02 -3.21 12.94
CA PHE A 476 -25.42 -2.06 13.76
C PHE A 476 -24.37 -1.64 14.80
N GLY A 477 -23.64 -2.58 15.42
CA GLY A 477 -22.63 -2.25 16.43
C GLY A 477 -21.40 -1.51 15.87
N GLU A 478 -20.99 -1.81 14.64
CA GLU A 478 -19.88 -1.13 13.98
C GLU A 478 -20.35 0.21 13.40
N LEU A 479 -21.52 0.24 12.76
CA LEU A 479 -22.07 1.43 12.12
C LEU A 479 -22.50 2.53 13.12
N ASP A 480 -23.06 2.18 14.29
CA ASP A 480 -23.41 3.15 15.36
C ASP A 480 -22.15 3.72 16.03
N GLY A 481 -21.10 2.90 16.18
CA GLY A 481 -19.79 3.35 16.67
C GLY A 481 -19.12 4.30 15.69
N GLU A 482 -19.08 3.93 14.40
CA GLU A 482 -18.54 4.75 13.30
C GLU A 482 -19.34 6.07 13.16
N PHE A 483 -20.67 6.03 13.31
CA PHE A 483 -21.52 7.23 13.29
C PHE A 483 -21.20 8.18 14.45
N LYS A 484 -21.02 7.67 15.67
CA LYS A 484 -20.62 8.49 16.82
C LYS A 484 -19.24 9.09 16.63
N GLU A 485 -18.29 8.33 16.08
CA GLU A 485 -16.94 8.82 15.85
C GLU A 485 -16.89 9.90 14.77
N ILE A 486 -17.57 9.71 13.64
CA ILE A 486 -17.66 10.75 12.61
C ILE A 486 -18.41 11.99 13.11
N GLN A 487 -19.43 11.84 13.96
CA GLN A 487 -20.14 12.97 14.58
C GLN A 487 -19.24 13.74 15.56
N ARG A 488 -18.48 13.02 16.39
CA ARG A 488 -17.49 13.61 17.32
C ARG A 488 -16.41 14.37 16.55
N LEU A 489 -15.78 13.74 15.57
CA LEU A 489 -14.76 14.36 14.72
C LEU A 489 -15.34 15.56 13.94
N GLN A 490 -16.54 15.46 13.38
CA GLN A 490 -17.20 16.58 12.68
C GLN A 490 -17.41 17.78 13.61
N SER A 491 -17.81 17.55 14.86
CA SER A 491 -18.00 18.61 15.85
C SER A 491 -16.67 19.22 16.32
N GLN A 492 -15.62 18.40 16.39
CA GLN A 492 -14.29 18.82 16.81
C GLN A 492 -13.62 19.66 15.71
N VAL A 493 -13.59 19.17 14.47
CA VAL A 493 -12.81 19.69 13.35
C VAL A 493 -13.44 20.89 12.68
N VAL A 494 -14.77 20.86 12.47
CA VAL A 494 -15.49 21.94 11.78
C VAL A 494 -16.10 22.86 12.83
N PRO A 495 -15.55 24.08 13.03
CA PRO A 495 -16.11 25.04 13.97
C PRO A 495 -17.57 25.34 13.62
N GLY A 496 -18.39 25.64 14.63
CA GLY A 496 -19.80 25.98 14.42
C GLY A 496 -20.00 27.27 13.63
N ASP A 497 -19.04 28.19 13.74
CA ASP A 497 -19.07 29.50 13.07
C ASP A 497 -17.76 29.69 12.29
N ALA A 498 -17.90 30.12 11.03
CA ALA A 498 -16.80 30.42 10.13
C ALA A 498 -15.98 31.63 10.57
N SER A 499 -16.51 32.45 11.47
CA SER A 499 -15.83 33.62 12.05
C SER A 499 -14.77 33.27 13.10
N VAL A 500 -14.75 32.02 13.61
CA VAL A 500 -13.84 31.61 14.69
C VAL A 500 -12.43 31.45 14.13
N PRO A 501 -11.44 32.20 14.63
CA PRO A 501 -10.07 32.09 14.17
C PRO A 501 -9.43 30.76 14.61
N ILE A 502 -8.52 30.25 13.80
CA ILE A 502 -7.78 29.00 14.07
C ILE A 502 -6.40 29.38 14.64
N PRO A 503 -6.04 28.91 15.85
CA PRO A 503 -4.72 29.13 16.41
C PRO A 503 -3.62 28.46 15.56
N GLU A 504 -2.51 29.16 15.37
CA GLU A 504 -1.32 28.67 14.65
C GLU A 504 -0.85 27.29 15.15
N THR A 505 -0.88 27.09 16.47
CA THR A 505 -0.39 25.88 17.16
C THR A 505 -1.15 24.61 16.78
N VAL A 506 -2.40 24.73 16.33
CA VAL A 506 -3.26 23.59 15.99
C VAL A 506 -3.44 23.40 14.49
N LEU A 507 -2.90 24.27 13.62
CA LEU A 507 -3.11 24.19 12.17
C LEU A 507 -2.75 22.82 11.58
N LYS A 508 -1.57 22.28 11.93
CA LYS A 508 -1.09 21.00 11.41
C LYS A 508 -1.94 19.82 11.90
N SER A 509 -2.32 19.79 13.18
CA SER A 509 -3.19 18.72 13.71
C SER A 509 -4.60 18.82 13.14
N ARG A 510 -5.16 20.03 13.03
CA ARG A 510 -6.47 20.28 12.41
C ARG A 510 -6.52 19.85 10.95
N LEU A 511 -5.46 20.09 10.18
CA LEU A 511 -5.35 19.63 8.80
C LEU A 511 -5.44 18.09 8.72
N GLN A 512 -4.69 17.39 9.57
CA GLN A 512 -4.74 15.93 9.63
C GLN A 512 -6.12 15.41 10.04
N GLU A 513 -6.73 15.98 11.08
CA GLU A 513 -8.08 15.62 11.52
C GLU A 513 -9.12 15.86 10.40
N ALA A 514 -9.00 16.96 9.64
CA ALA A 514 -9.88 17.26 8.51
C ALA A 514 -9.70 16.28 7.34
N GLN A 515 -8.48 15.86 7.05
CA GLN A 515 -8.20 14.82 6.05
C GLN A 515 -8.81 13.48 6.50
N THR A 516 -8.61 13.07 7.75
CA THR A 516 -9.22 11.84 8.29
C THR A 516 -10.75 11.90 8.24
N LEU A 517 -11.34 13.03 8.63
CA LEU A 517 -12.78 13.23 8.61
C LEU A 517 -13.35 13.17 7.18
N LYS A 518 -12.67 13.74 6.18
CA LYS A 518 -13.05 13.62 4.78
C LYS A 518 -13.06 12.15 4.34
N THR A 519 -11.99 11.41 4.61
CA THR A 519 -11.88 9.99 4.26
C THR A 519 -12.99 9.16 4.93
N LEU A 520 -13.32 9.44 6.19
CA LEU A 520 -14.42 8.80 6.90
C LEU A 520 -15.77 9.11 6.24
N HIS A 521 -16.02 10.35 5.81
CA HIS A 521 -17.24 10.68 5.04
C HIS A 521 -17.31 9.89 3.73
N GLU A 522 -16.20 9.81 2.98
CA GLU A 522 -16.15 9.08 1.70
C GLU A 522 -16.44 7.58 1.87
N GLN A 523 -15.96 6.98 2.97
CA GLN A 523 -16.18 5.57 3.29
C GLN A 523 -17.58 5.29 3.84
N LEU A 524 -18.09 6.14 4.74
CA LEU A 524 -19.33 5.86 5.48
C LEU A 524 -20.60 6.31 4.75
N ARG A 525 -20.55 7.38 3.92
CA ARG A 525 -21.71 7.84 3.15
C ARG A 525 -22.37 6.74 2.30
N PRO A 526 -21.65 5.98 1.45
CA PRO A 526 -22.28 4.91 0.67
C PRO A 526 -22.83 3.79 1.56
N ARG A 527 -22.16 3.47 2.68
CA ARG A 527 -22.64 2.46 3.65
C ARG A 527 -23.94 2.91 4.33
N PHE A 528 -24.05 4.17 4.75
CA PHE A 528 -25.30 4.72 5.29
C PHE A 528 -26.43 4.72 4.25
N GLN A 529 -26.15 5.01 2.99
CA GLN A 529 -27.14 4.93 1.91
C GLN A 529 -27.63 3.49 1.71
N GLN A 530 -26.72 2.51 1.66
CA GLN A 530 -27.09 1.09 1.55
C GLN A 530 -27.94 0.64 2.75
N ALA A 531 -27.53 0.99 3.97
CA ALA A 531 -28.27 0.67 5.18
C ALA A 531 -29.67 1.31 5.20
N LYS A 532 -29.81 2.53 4.65
CA LYS A 532 -31.11 3.19 4.46
C LYS A 532 -32.00 2.43 3.49
N VAL A 533 -31.50 2.07 2.30
CA VAL A 533 -32.26 1.28 1.32
C VAL A 533 -32.73 -0.03 1.94
N ARG A 534 -31.82 -0.72 2.66
CA ARG A 534 -32.14 -1.98 3.33
C ARG A 534 -33.19 -1.82 4.44
N LEU A 535 -33.12 -0.75 5.23
CA LEU A 535 -34.13 -0.42 6.24
C LEU A 535 -35.51 -0.20 5.60
N ASP A 536 -35.57 0.53 4.49
CA ASP A 536 -36.80 0.79 3.76
C ASP A 536 -37.41 -0.51 3.19
N GLU A 537 -36.58 -1.39 2.61
CA GLU A 537 -37.02 -2.72 2.15
C GLU A 537 -37.62 -3.58 3.28
N ILE A 538 -36.95 -3.62 4.44
CA ILE A 538 -37.41 -4.40 5.59
C ILE A 538 -38.76 -3.87 6.10
N ARG A 539 -38.90 -2.54 6.19
CA ARG A 539 -40.14 -1.88 6.59
C ARG A 539 -41.28 -2.17 5.61
N GLU A 540 -41.01 -2.11 4.32
CA GLU A 540 -42.00 -2.42 3.28
C GLU A 540 -42.46 -3.88 3.38
N LYS A 541 -41.53 -4.85 3.47
CA LYS A 541 -41.87 -6.27 3.65
C LYS A 541 -42.68 -6.52 4.92
N GLN A 542 -42.32 -5.88 6.04
CA GLN A 542 -43.07 -5.99 7.29
C GLN A 542 -44.50 -5.44 7.13
N LYS A 543 -44.65 -4.27 6.49
CA LYS A 543 -45.95 -3.63 6.27
C LYS A 543 -46.86 -4.50 5.39
N THR A 544 -46.36 -5.00 4.26
CA THR A 544 -47.14 -5.85 3.36
C THR A 544 -47.61 -7.13 4.06
N ALA A 545 -46.72 -7.82 4.78
CA ALA A 545 -47.10 -9.02 5.53
C ALA A 545 -48.12 -8.72 6.66
N GLN A 546 -48.03 -7.55 7.29
CA GLN A 546 -49.00 -7.11 8.29
C GLN A 546 -50.39 -6.86 7.66
N GLU A 547 -50.43 -6.24 6.47
CA GLU A 547 -51.65 -6.04 5.70
C GLU A 547 -52.27 -7.37 5.26
N ASP A 548 -51.45 -8.34 4.85
CA ASP A 548 -51.92 -9.69 4.47
C ASP A 548 -52.49 -10.47 5.66
N LEU A 549 -51.83 -10.46 6.81
CA LEU A 549 -52.37 -11.07 8.04
C LEU A 549 -53.69 -10.43 8.47
N ASN A 550 -53.81 -9.10 8.38
CA ASN A 550 -55.05 -8.38 8.67
C ASN A 550 -56.18 -8.78 7.71
N ARG A 551 -55.88 -8.92 6.41
CA ARG A 551 -56.84 -9.40 5.41
C ARG A 551 -57.27 -10.83 5.67
N ALA A 552 -56.34 -11.71 6.02
CA ALA A 552 -56.62 -13.10 6.35
C ALA A 552 -57.50 -13.21 7.60
N MET A 553 -57.22 -12.44 8.66
CA MET A 553 -58.04 -12.43 9.88
C MET A 553 -59.48 -12.01 9.58
N LYS A 554 -59.68 -10.90 8.85
CA LYS A 554 -61.02 -10.46 8.43
C LYS A 554 -61.77 -11.53 7.62
N THR A 555 -61.04 -12.26 6.77
CA THR A 555 -61.61 -13.35 5.97
C THR A 555 -62.03 -14.52 6.86
N ILE A 556 -61.20 -14.90 7.84
CA ILE A 556 -61.54 -15.93 8.83
C ILE A 556 -62.76 -15.53 9.65
N ASP A 557 -62.87 -14.26 10.08
CA ASP A 557 -64.05 -13.77 10.80
C ASP A 557 -65.32 -13.91 9.95
N HIS A 558 -65.25 -13.55 8.67
CA HIS A 558 -66.38 -13.71 7.74
C HIS A 558 -66.76 -15.18 7.52
N LEU A 559 -65.76 -16.05 7.35
CA LEU A 559 -65.98 -17.48 7.18
C LEU A 559 -66.53 -18.13 8.45
N THR A 560 -66.10 -17.68 9.63
CA THR A 560 -66.61 -18.18 10.91
C THR A 560 -68.10 -17.90 11.04
N LEU A 561 -68.56 -16.72 10.63
CA LEU A 561 -70.00 -16.40 10.56
C LEU A 561 -70.73 -17.34 9.59
N LEU A 562 -70.20 -17.51 8.38
CA LEU A 562 -70.80 -18.37 7.35
C LEU A 562 -70.92 -19.84 7.80
N ILE A 563 -69.90 -20.33 8.49
CA ILE A 563 -69.79 -21.73 8.92
C ILE A 563 -70.76 -22.04 10.06
N ASN A 564 -71.05 -21.07 10.92
CA ASN A 564 -72.06 -21.26 11.98
C ASN A 564 -73.47 -21.47 11.41
N ASP A 565 -73.76 -20.91 10.23
CA ASP A 565 -75.04 -21.05 9.55
C ASP A 565 -75.15 -22.34 8.70
N GLN A 566 -74.08 -23.14 8.61
CA GLN A 566 -74.05 -24.36 7.80
C GLN A 566 -73.43 -25.56 8.54
N PRO A 567 -74.22 -26.59 8.92
CA PRO A 567 -73.73 -27.70 9.73
C PRO A 567 -72.63 -28.54 9.05
N PHE A 568 -72.67 -28.69 7.72
CA PHE A 568 -71.65 -29.42 6.97
C PHE A 568 -70.28 -28.75 7.03
N LEU A 569 -70.22 -27.44 6.73
CA LEU A 569 -68.95 -26.71 6.85
C LEU A 569 -68.52 -26.55 8.31
N GLN A 570 -69.45 -26.49 9.27
CA GLN A 570 -69.12 -26.46 10.69
C GLN A 570 -68.35 -27.71 11.13
N ALA A 571 -68.80 -28.89 10.70
CA ALA A 571 -68.09 -30.14 10.95
C ALA A 571 -66.73 -30.20 10.23
N LEU A 572 -66.61 -29.58 9.05
CA LEU A 572 -65.42 -29.68 8.20
C LEU A 572 -64.30 -28.68 8.55
N ALA A 573 -64.66 -27.43 8.86
CA ALA A 573 -63.71 -26.31 8.84
C ALA A 573 -63.57 -25.56 10.19
N ALA A 574 -64.47 -25.76 11.16
CA ALA A 574 -64.48 -24.96 12.39
C ALA A 574 -63.21 -25.10 13.25
N SER A 575 -62.68 -26.32 13.39
CA SER A 575 -61.45 -26.57 14.16
C SER A 575 -60.21 -25.99 13.47
N GLU A 576 -60.13 -26.11 12.14
CA GLU A 576 -59.04 -25.55 11.34
C GLU A 576 -59.05 -24.02 11.32
N LEU A 577 -60.22 -23.37 11.20
CA LEU A 577 -60.32 -21.92 11.28
C LEU A 577 -59.93 -21.38 12.66
N LYS A 578 -60.34 -22.03 13.74
CA LYS A 578 -59.92 -21.63 15.10
C LYS A 578 -58.40 -21.75 15.27
N ARG A 579 -57.80 -22.82 14.72
CA ARG A 579 -56.35 -22.99 14.69
C ARG A 579 -55.67 -21.88 13.89
N LEU A 580 -56.12 -21.62 12.66
CA LEU A 580 -55.57 -20.59 11.78
C LEU A 580 -55.72 -19.17 12.36
N SER A 581 -56.86 -18.85 12.99
CA SER A 581 -57.05 -17.57 13.71
C SER A 581 -56.03 -17.39 14.84
N THR A 582 -55.75 -18.45 15.60
CA THR A 582 -54.76 -18.43 16.68
C THR A 582 -53.34 -18.29 16.13
N GLU A 583 -53.00 -19.06 15.08
CA GLU A 583 -51.70 -19.01 14.41
C GLU A 583 -51.44 -17.64 13.76
N ILE A 584 -52.44 -17.04 13.09
CA ILE A 584 -52.34 -15.69 12.49
C ILE A 584 -52.15 -14.63 13.57
N SER A 585 -52.91 -14.69 14.67
CA SER A 585 -52.74 -13.76 15.80
C SER A 585 -51.35 -13.84 16.41
N LEU A 586 -50.81 -15.06 16.60
CA LEU A 586 -49.45 -15.27 17.09
C LEU A 586 -48.42 -14.67 16.11
N LYS A 587 -48.55 -14.96 14.81
CA LYS A 587 -47.64 -14.42 13.78
C LYS A 587 -47.72 -12.91 13.66
N GLN A 588 -48.87 -12.32 13.93
CA GLN A 588 -49.03 -10.86 13.97
C GLN A 588 -48.28 -10.23 15.15
N VAL A 589 -48.32 -10.84 16.33
CA VAL A 589 -47.52 -10.42 17.48
C VAL A 589 -46.02 -10.60 17.20
N GLU A 590 -45.62 -11.74 16.64
CA GLU A 590 -44.21 -12.00 16.28
C GLU A 590 -43.70 -11.00 15.24
N LEU A 591 -44.48 -10.68 14.20
CA LEU A 591 -44.12 -9.72 13.15
C LEU A 591 -43.94 -8.30 13.71
N ASN A 592 -44.75 -7.91 14.70
CA ASN A 592 -44.65 -6.60 15.35
C ASN A 592 -43.44 -6.46 16.30
N GLN A 593 -42.85 -7.57 16.76
CA GLN A 593 -41.64 -7.54 17.58
C GLN A 593 -40.37 -7.32 16.74
N GLN A 594 -40.09 -6.07 16.37
CA GLN A 594 -38.97 -5.71 15.48
C GLN A 594 -37.59 -6.12 16.04
N SER A 595 -37.41 -6.10 17.36
CA SER A 595 -36.14 -6.35 18.03
C SER A 595 -35.72 -7.83 18.15
N ARG A 596 -36.53 -8.77 17.64
CA ARG A 596 -36.25 -10.21 17.75
C ARG A 596 -36.36 -10.93 16.41
N GLY A 597 -35.26 -11.50 15.93
CA GLY A 597 -35.20 -12.34 14.74
C GLY A 597 -35.33 -11.58 13.41
N ALA A 598 -35.10 -12.30 12.31
CA ALA A 598 -35.13 -11.73 10.96
C ALA A 598 -36.56 -11.50 10.46
N VAL A 599 -36.87 -10.29 10.00
CA VAL A 599 -38.16 -9.92 9.40
C VAL A 599 -38.46 -10.78 8.19
N GLU A 600 -37.48 -11.04 7.31
CA GLU A 600 -37.68 -11.90 6.13
C GLU A 600 -38.09 -13.33 6.49
N LYS A 601 -37.56 -13.87 7.59
CA LYS A 601 -37.96 -15.19 8.11
C LYS A 601 -39.39 -15.16 8.67
N LYS A 602 -39.79 -14.06 9.30
CA LYS A 602 -41.17 -13.89 9.79
C LYS A 602 -42.14 -13.74 8.62
N VAL A 603 -41.80 -12.94 7.62
CA VAL A 603 -42.60 -12.74 6.40
C VAL A 603 -42.75 -14.05 5.64
N SER A 604 -41.69 -14.86 5.50
CA SER A 604 -41.82 -16.16 4.85
C SER A 604 -42.69 -17.14 5.64
N GLN A 605 -42.62 -17.13 6.98
CA GLN A 605 -43.53 -17.90 7.82
C GLN A 605 -44.99 -17.45 7.69
N VAL A 606 -45.23 -16.14 7.53
CA VAL A 606 -46.56 -15.59 7.24
C VAL A 606 -47.05 -16.09 5.87
N GLN A 607 -46.22 -16.03 4.83
CA GLN A 607 -46.58 -16.53 3.50
C GLN A 607 -46.92 -18.02 3.52
N VAL A 608 -46.12 -18.85 4.20
CA VAL A 608 -46.41 -20.28 4.37
C VAL A 608 -47.74 -20.52 5.08
N LEU A 609 -48.06 -19.71 6.09
CA LEU A 609 -49.35 -19.79 6.80
C LEU A 609 -50.52 -19.42 5.88
N LEU A 610 -50.38 -18.36 5.09
CA LEU A 610 -51.39 -17.91 4.13
C LEU A 610 -51.59 -18.92 2.99
N ASP A 611 -50.52 -19.52 2.48
CA ASP A 611 -50.59 -20.61 1.50
C ASP A 611 -51.30 -21.84 2.08
N GLY A 612 -51.05 -22.14 3.37
CA GLY A 612 -51.76 -23.16 4.11
C GLY A 612 -53.26 -22.86 4.20
N PHE A 613 -53.62 -21.62 4.50
CA PHE A 613 -55.02 -21.17 4.53
C PHE A 613 -55.71 -21.30 3.16
N ASN A 614 -55.04 -20.88 2.08
CA ASN A 614 -55.51 -21.06 0.71
C ASN A 614 -55.80 -22.54 0.38
N ARG A 615 -54.88 -23.45 0.72
CA ARG A 615 -55.07 -24.90 0.48
C ARG A 615 -56.23 -25.48 1.27
N SER A 616 -56.41 -25.06 2.52
CA SER A 616 -57.58 -25.43 3.32
C SER A 616 -58.87 -24.97 2.66
N LEU A 617 -58.95 -23.73 2.17
CA LEU A 617 -60.14 -23.22 1.47
C LEU A 617 -60.48 -24.02 0.21
N ILE A 618 -59.47 -24.34 -0.62
CA ILE A 618 -59.65 -25.19 -1.81
C ILE A 618 -60.19 -26.56 -1.42
N THR A 619 -59.61 -27.18 -0.39
CA THR A 619 -60.04 -28.50 0.10
C THR A 619 -61.49 -28.46 0.62
N TRP A 620 -61.87 -27.41 1.34
CA TRP A 620 -63.25 -27.25 1.83
C TRP A 620 -64.24 -27.02 0.68
N LEU A 621 -63.85 -26.22 -0.31
CA LEU A 621 -64.62 -25.99 -1.53
C LEU A 621 -64.86 -27.28 -2.32
N GLU A 622 -63.83 -28.10 -2.53
CA GLU A 622 -63.94 -29.38 -3.23
C GLU A 622 -64.89 -30.34 -2.51
N LYS A 623 -64.75 -30.48 -1.18
CA LYS A 623 -65.64 -31.32 -0.37
C LYS A 623 -67.08 -30.81 -0.35
N LEU A 624 -67.29 -29.49 -0.30
CA LEU A 624 -68.61 -28.89 -0.37
C LEU A 624 -69.26 -29.13 -1.74
N ASN A 625 -68.50 -29.02 -2.84
CA ASN A 625 -69.00 -29.32 -4.18
C ASN A 625 -69.38 -30.80 -4.34
N GLN A 626 -68.60 -31.72 -3.77
CA GLN A 626 -68.94 -33.14 -3.75
C GLN A 626 -70.25 -33.39 -2.99
N GLU A 627 -70.43 -32.75 -1.83
CA GLU A 627 -71.67 -32.87 -1.05
C GLU A 627 -72.87 -32.27 -1.78
N ILE A 628 -72.74 -31.09 -2.42
CA ILE A 628 -73.80 -30.50 -3.26
C ILE A 628 -74.20 -31.46 -4.38
N THR A 629 -73.21 -32.06 -5.06
CA THR A 629 -73.46 -33.02 -6.15
C THR A 629 -74.17 -34.28 -5.64
N SER A 630 -73.75 -34.80 -4.48
CA SER A 630 -74.40 -35.93 -3.81
C SER A 630 -75.86 -35.63 -3.45
N GLN A 631 -76.14 -34.44 -2.89
CA GLN A 631 -77.50 -34.02 -2.55
C GLN A 631 -78.36 -33.78 -3.79
N ALA A 632 -77.80 -33.19 -4.85
CA ALA A 632 -78.49 -33.04 -6.13
C ALA A 632 -78.85 -34.42 -6.73
N GLY A 633 -77.94 -35.40 -6.68
CA GLY A 633 -78.22 -36.77 -7.10
C GLY A 633 -79.31 -37.46 -6.26
N ARG A 634 -79.38 -37.19 -4.95
CA ARG A 634 -80.50 -37.66 -4.11
C ARG A 634 -81.83 -37.01 -4.52
N LEU A 635 -81.82 -35.70 -4.79
CA LEU A 635 -82.98 -34.98 -5.28
C LEU A 635 -83.50 -35.59 -6.59
N GLU A 636 -82.61 -35.85 -7.55
CA GLU A 636 -82.92 -36.52 -8.82
C GLU A 636 -83.50 -37.93 -8.60
N GLY A 637 -82.92 -38.71 -7.69
CA GLY A 637 -83.42 -40.05 -7.35
C GLY A 637 -84.84 -40.02 -6.77
N MET A 638 -85.15 -39.06 -5.90
CA MET A 638 -86.50 -38.90 -5.33
C MET A 638 -87.52 -38.44 -6.37
N LEU A 639 -87.12 -37.54 -7.27
CA LEU A 639 -87.95 -37.12 -8.39
C LEU A 639 -88.26 -38.32 -9.32
N ALA A 640 -87.27 -39.15 -9.62
CA ALA A 640 -87.45 -40.36 -10.43
C ALA A 640 -88.38 -41.38 -9.76
N GLN A 641 -88.33 -41.52 -8.43
CA GLN A 641 -89.27 -42.39 -7.69
C GLN A 641 -90.71 -41.87 -7.77
N LEU A 642 -90.92 -40.55 -7.66
CA LEU A 642 -92.25 -39.96 -7.80
C LEU A 642 -92.80 -40.10 -9.22
N ASP A 643 -91.95 -39.91 -10.24
CA ASP A 643 -92.31 -40.12 -11.65
C ASP A 643 -92.72 -41.58 -11.95
N GLY A 644 -92.23 -42.54 -11.17
CA GLY A 644 -92.65 -43.95 -11.27
C GLY A 644 -94.07 -44.24 -10.75
N VAL A 645 -94.68 -43.31 -10.01
CA VAL A 645 -96.03 -43.44 -9.47
C VAL A 645 -97.04 -42.64 -10.29
N ALA A 646 -96.78 -41.35 -10.50
CA ALA A 646 -97.61 -40.46 -11.30
C ALA A 646 -96.81 -39.20 -11.69
N ARG A 647 -97.25 -38.49 -12.74
CA ARG A 647 -96.65 -37.20 -13.10
C ARG A 647 -97.19 -36.11 -12.18
N ILE A 648 -96.54 -35.93 -11.03
CA ILE A 648 -96.96 -34.96 -10.02
C ILE A 648 -96.74 -33.52 -10.52
N GLN A 649 -97.81 -32.74 -10.58
CA GLN A 649 -97.76 -31.29 -10.84
C GLN A 649 -97.85 -30.53 -9.52
N ASP A 650 -96.70 -30.26 -8.91
CA ASP A 650 -96.57 -29.42 -7.72
C ASP A 650 -95.41 -28.44 -7.90
N ARG A 651 -95.52 -27.25 -7.32
CA ARG A 651 -94.49 -26.21 -7.40
C ARG A 651 -93.16 -26.69 -6.81
N THR A 652 -93.19 -27.41 -5.68
CA THR A 652 -91.99 -27.95 -5.04
C THR A 652 -91.27 -28.98 -5.92
N VAL A 653 -92.02 -29.79 -6.68
CA VAL A 653 -91.47 -30.77 -7.63
C VAL A 653 -90.86 -30.06 -8.85
N GLN A 654 -91.48 -28.99 -9.34
CA GLN A 654 -90.93 -28.19 -10.45
C GLN A 654 -89.66 -27.42 -10.04
N ASP A 655 -89.69 -26.78 -8.86
CA ASP A 655 -88.55 -26.05 -8.30
C ASP A 655 -87.38 -27.04 -8.03
N ALA A 656 -87.66 -28.23 -7.50
CA ALA A 656 -86.66 -29.29 -7.35
C ALA A 656 -86.09 -29.76 -8.69
N ARG A 657 -86.90 -29.92 -9.74
CA ARG A 657 -86.41 -30.30 -11.08
C ARG A 657 -85.49 -29.24 -11.69
N MET A 658 -85.86 -27.96 -11.60
CA MET A 658 -85.01 -26.88 -12.09
C MET A 658 -83.70 -26.81 -11.32
N LEU A 659 -83.74 -27.00 -10.00
CA LEU A 659 -82.57 -26.98 -9.15
C LEU A 659 -81.65 -28.17 -9.40
N ALA A 660 -82.19 -29.39 -9.56
CA ALA A 660 -81.43 -30.57 -9.99
C ALA A 660 -80.72 -30.26 -11.32
N GLY A 661 -81.46 -29.89 -12.36
CA GLY A 661 -80.88 -29.63 -13.68
C GLY A 661 -79.81 -28.54 -13.72
N ARG A 662 -79.92 -27.51 -12.86
CA ARG A 662 -78.89 -26.47 -12.70
C ARG A 662 -77.59 -27.00 -12.09
N LEU A 663 -77.69 -28.03 -11.24
CA LEU A 663 -76.59 -28.55 -10.43
C LEU A 663 -76.06 -29.92 -10.91
N SER A 664 -76.74 -30.59 -11.84
CA SER A 664 -76.28 -31.86 -12.45
C SER A 664 -74.97 -31.72 -13.22
N VAL A 665 -74.65 -30.50 -13.70
CA VAL A 665 -73.36 -30.19 -14.33
C VAL A 665 -72.50 -29.48 -13.29
N PRO A 666 -71.44 -30.11 -12.74
CA PRO A 666 -70.53 -29.43 -11.85
C PRO A 666 -69.87 -28.27 -12.61
N PRO A 667 -70.02 -27.02 -12.16
CA PRO A 667 -69.36 -25.90 -12.81
C PRO A 667 -67.85 -26.07 -12.70
N SER A 668 -67.12 -25.71 -13.76
CA SER A 668 -65.65 -25.80 -13.80
C SER A 668 -65.04 -24.90 -12.71
N PHE A 669 -64.59 -25.50 -11.63
CA PHE A 669 -63.83 -24.82 -10.58
C PHE A 669 -62.34 -24.94 -10.91
N ASN A 670 -61.69 -23.83 -11.25
CA ASN A 670 -60.24 -23.78 -11.41
C ASN A 670 -59.66 -22.92 -10.26
N PRO A 671 -59.10 -23.53 -9.21
CA PRO A 671 -58.50 -22.80 -8.11
C PRO A 671 -57.18 -22.12 -8.46
N ALA A 672 -56.62 -22.37 -9.66
CA ALA A 672 -55.33 -21.84 -10.06
C ALA A 672 -55.38 -20.30 -10.19
N GLY A 673 -54.67 -19.62 -9.29
CA GLY A 673 -54.47 -18.17 -9.30
C GLY A 673 -55.41 -17.36 -8.39
N MET A 674 -56.34 -18.01 -7.69
CA MET A 674 -57.24 -17.31 -6.74
C MET A 674 -56.58 -17.12 -5.37
N ASP A 675 -56.80 -15.95 -4.76
CA ASP A 675 -56.37 -15.68 -3.38
C ASP A 675 -57.39 -16.15 -2.34
N PHE A 676 -57.06 -16.09 -1.04
CA PHE A 676 -57.94 -16.59 0.02
C PHE A 676 -59.24 -15.77 0.14
N THR A 677 -59.24 -14.51 -0.31
CA THR A 677 -60.44 -13.66 -0.29
C THR A 677 -61.40 -14.04 -1.41
N GLU A 678 -60.88 -14.32 -2.60
CA GLU A 678 -61.63 -14.82 -3.75
C GLU A 678 -62.18 -16.23 -3.46
N LEU A 679 -61.36 -17.12 -2.90
CA LEU A 679 -61.76 -18.47 -2.49
C LEU A 679 -62.85 -18.43 -1.39
N ALA A 680 -62.75 -17.52 -0.42
CA ALA A 680 -63.79 -17.34 0.58
C ALA A 680 -65.12 -16.84 -0.03
N GLY A 681 -65.05 -15.97 -1.05
CA GLY A 681 -66.20 -15.53 -1.82
C GLY A 681 -66.89 -16.68 -2.56
N GLU A 682 -66.10 -17.56 -3.20
CA GLU A 682 -66.64 -18.75 -3.86
C GLU A 682 -67.22 -19.75 -2.85
N LEU A 683 -66.59 -19.93 -1.68
CA LEU A 683 -67.09 -20.80 -0.61
C LEU A 683 -68.46 -20.34 -0.13
N LYS A 684 -68.67 -19.03 0.00
CA LYS A 684 -69.98 -18.45 0.31
C LYS A 684 -71.02 -18.75 -0.76
N ARG A 685 -70.67 -18.58 -2.03
CA ARG A 685 -71.57 -18.89 -3.15
C ARG A 685 -72.01 -20.35 -3.12
N ARG A 686 -71.07 -21.28 -2.93
CA ARG A 686 -71.36 -22.72 -2.83
C ARG A 686 -72.16 -23.09 -1.59
N SER A 687 -71.91 -22.42 -0.47
CA SER A 687 -72.70 -22.60 0.74
C SER A 687 -74.18 -22.27 0.51
N ASN A 688 -74.47 -21.19 -0.23
CA ASN A 688 -75.85 -20.85 -0.61
C ASN A 688 -76.49 -21.92 -1.52
N ASP A 689 -75.73 -22.47 -2.48
CA ASP A 689 -76.22 -23.57 -3.34
C ASP A 689 -76.57 -24.80 -2.50
N TRP A 690 -75.71 -25.17 -1.54
CA TRP A 690 -75.95 -26.27 -0.60
C TRP A 690 -77.22 -26.07 0.23
N GLN A 691 -77.42 -24.88 0.81
CA GLN A 691 -78.61 -24.57 1.59
C GLN A 691 -79.88 -24.68 0.75
N THR A 692 -79.84 -24.21 -0.50
CA THR A 692 -80.98 -24.25 -1.42
C THR A 692 -81.32 -25.70 -1.80
N VAL A 693 -80.32 -26.56 -2.05
CA VAL A 693 -80.53 -27.99 -2.34
C VAL A 693 -81.10 -28.72 -1.14
N THR A 694 -80.52 -28.52 0.05
CA THR A 694 -80.97 -29.16 1.29
C THR A 694 -82.42 -28.79 1.61
N ALA A 695 -82.80 -27.51 1.45
CA ALA A 695 -84.17 -27.06 1.66
C ALA A 695 -85.15 -27.71 0.66
N SER A 696 -84.77 -27.76 -0.62
CA SER A 696 -85.57 -28.40 -1.67
C SER A 696 -85.73 -29.90 -1.44
N LEU A 697 -84.68 -30.58 -0.98
CA LEU A 697 -84.70 -32.00 -0.65
C LEU A 697 -85.63 -32.30 0.52
N ARG A 698 -85.63 -31.49 1.58
CA ARG A 698 -86.56 -31.64 2.72
C ARG A 698 -88.02 -31.43 2.29
N ALA A 699 -88.29 -30.37 1.52
CA ALA A 699 -89.63 -30.10 1.01
C ALA A 699 -90.14 -31.26 0.12
N LEU A 700 -89.26 -31.81 -0.73
CA LEU A 700 -89.60 -32.95 -1.58
C LEU A 700 -89.79 -34.25 -0.77
N ASP A 701 -88.98 -34.48 0.28
CA ASP A 701 -89.11 -35.64 1.17
C ASP A 701 -90.47 -35.68 1.86
N GLU A 702 -90.90 -34.57 2.45
CA GLU A 702 -92.20 -34.45 3.10
C GLU A 702 -93.35 -34.74 2.13
N LEU A 703 -93.30 -34.21 0.91
CA LEU A 703 -94.32 -34.45 -0.10
C LEU A 703 -94.29 -35.90 -0.62
N SER A 704 -93.10 -36.43 -0.89
CA SER A 704 -92.92 -37.76 -1.49
C SER A 704 -93.33 -38.88 -0.54
N ARG A 705 -93.11 -38.73 0.77
CA ARG A 705 -93.37 -39.77 1.78
C ARG A 705 -94.82 -40.26 1.71
N THR A 706 -95.80 -39.36 1.64
CA THR A 706 -97.23 -39.73 1.63
C THR A 706 -97.65 -40.41 0.33
N VAL A 707 -97.15 -39.95 -0.81
CA VAL A 707 -97.50 -40.53 -2.12
C VAL A 707 -96.86 -41.91 -2.28
N LEU A 708 -95.58 -42.04 -1.92
CA LEU A 708 -94.84 -43.30 -2.05
C LEU A 708 -95.35 -44.36 -1.06
N SER A 709 -95.68 -43.99 0.19
CA SER A 709 -96.22 -44.95 1.16
C SER A 709 -97.57 -45.52 0.73
N THR A 710 -98.49 -44.66 0.26
CA THR A 710 -99.82 -45.09 -0.20
C THR A 710 -99.70 -45.98 -1.45
N ASN A 711 -98.78 -45.69 -2.35
CA ASN A 711 -98.52 -46.54 -3.52
C ASN A 711 -97.93 -47.90 -3.11
N GLN A 712 -97.08 -47.94 -2.08
CA GLN A 712 -96.53 -49.19 -1.55
C GLN A 712 -97.61 -50.08 -0.94
N GLU A 713 -98.57 -49.50 -0.21
CA GLU A 713 -99.74 -50.22 0.32
C GLU A 713 -100.60 -50.80 -0.80
N VAL A 714 -100.89 -50.02 -1.85
CA VAL A 714 -101.62 -50.52 -3.03
C VAL A 714 -100.89 -51.68 -3.71
N GLN A 715 -99.57 -51.60 -3.86
CA GLN A 715 -98.79 -52.72 -4.43
C GLN A 715 -98.83 -53.99 -3.57
N GLN A 716 -98.91 -53.86 -2.24
CA GLN A 716 -99.06 -55.00 -1.34
C GLN A 716 -100.46 -55.62 -1.48
N ALA A 717 -101.51 -54.81 -1.48
CA ALA A 717 -102.89 -55.28 -1.67
C ALA A 717 -103.10 -55.96 -3.04
N LEU A 718 -102.51 -55.40 -4.11
CA LEU A 718 -102.53 -56.02 -5.45
C LEU A 718 -101.91 -57.41 -5.44
N LYS A 719 -100.84 -57.64 -4.66
CA LYS A 719 -100.20 -58.95 -4.52
C LYS A 719 -101.07 -59.92 -3.71
N ALA A 720 -101.65 -59.48 -2.60
CA ALA A 720 -102.53 -60.31 -1.77
C ALA A 720 -103.75 -60.82 -2.55
N VAL A 721 -104.43 -59.93 -3.28
CA VAL A 721 -105.57 -60.33 -4.14
C VAL A 721 -105.13 -61.26 -5.26
N GLN A 722 -103.94 -61.07 -5.83
CA GLN A 722 -103.38 -61.97 -6.84
C GLN A 722 -103.16 -63.38 -6.28
N GLU A 723 -102.63 -63.51 -5.07
CA GLU A 723 -102.40 -64.79 -4.40
C GLU A 723 -103.72 -65.53 -4.13
N LEU A 724 -104.77 -64.82 -3.68
CA LEU A 724 -106.10 -65.42 -3.48
C LEU A 724 -106.75 -65.90 -4.79
N LEU A 725 -106.57 -65.15 -5.89
CA LEU A 725 -107.00 -65.58 -7.21
C LEU A 725 -106.23 -66.82 -7.69
N GLN A 726 -104.94 -66.91 -7.39
CA GLN A 726 -104.14 -68.11 -7.68
C GLN A 726 -104.61 -69.32 -6.86
N GLN A 727 -104.96 -69.14 -5.58
CA GLN A 727 -105.52 -70.20 -4.73
C GLN A 727 -106.87 -70.71 -5.25
N ALA A 728 -107.73 -69.82 -5.79
CA ALA A 728 -108.97 -70.22 -6.45
C ALA A 728 -108.73 -71.08 -7.72
N GLY A 729 -107.53 -71.04 -8.29
CA GLY A 729 -107.05 -71.97 -9.31
C GLY A 729 -107.98 -72.05 -10.53
N ARG A 730 -108.49 -73.26 -10.83
CA ARG A 730 -109.40 -73.47 -11.96
C ARG A 730 -110.73 -72.72 -11.82
N ARG A 731 -111.18 -72.43 -10.59
CA ARG A 731 -112.44 -71.70 -10.34
C ARG A 731 -112.40 -70.29 -10.94
N ALA A 732 -111.26 -69.61 -10.79
CA ALA A 732 -111.02 -68.27 -11.33
C ALA A 732 -111.00 -68.19 -12.86
N THR A 733 -110.91 -69.33 -13.57
CA THR A 733 -110.95 -69.35 -15.05
C THR A 733 -112.35 -69.17 -15.63
N GLY A 734 -113.39 -69.17 -14.78
CA GLY A 734 -114.79 -69.03 -15.20
C GLY A 734 -115.36 -70.25 -15.94
N ARG A 735 -114.61 -71.35 -16.04
CA ARG A 735 -115.09 -72.62 -16.63
C ARG A 735 -115.77 -73.48 -15.57
N ARG A 736 -116.90 -74.11 -15.91
CA ARG A 736 -117.59 -75.05 -15.02
C ARG A 736 -116.71 -76.27 -14.72
N THR A 737 -116.53 -76.58 -13.44
CA THR A 737 -115.73 -77.71 -12.95
C THR A 737 -116.61 -78.66 -12.13
N TRP A 738 -116.28 -79.95 -12.11
CA TRP A 738 -116.87 -80.92 -11.18
C TRP A 738 -115.92 -81.11 -10.00
N PRO A 739 -116.38 -81.07 -8.73
CA PRO A 739 -117.78 -80.93 -8.29
C PRO A 739 -118.34 -79.52 -8.55
N PRO A 740 -119.67 -79.38 -8.72
CA PRO A 740 -120.32 -78.12 -9.03
C PRO A 740 -120.30 -77.15 -7.84
N HIS A 741 -120.26 -75.83 -8.11
CA HIS A 741 -120.39 -74.75 -7.12
C HIS A 741 -121.17 -73.56 -7.73
N ARG A 742 -121.72 -72.68 -6.88
CA ARG A 742 -122.53 -71.51 -7.29
C ARG A 742 -121.70 -70.24 -7.54
N GLN A 743 -120.48 -70.18 -7.01
CA GLN A 743 -119.68 -68.96 -6.92
C GLN A 743 -119.12 -68.47 -8.28
N ALA A 744 -119.19 -67.17 -8.54
CA ALA A 744 -118.85 -66.52 -9.82
C ALA A 744 -117.42 -65.91 -9.84
N PHE A 745 -116.38 -66.73 -9.65
CA PHE A 745 -115.00 -66.25 -9.59
C PHE A 745 -114.50 -65.51 -10.85
N GLY A 746 -115.12 -65.74 -12.01
CA GLY A 746 -114.78 -65.02 -13.24
C GLY A 746 -115.05 -63.51 -13.17
N GLU A 747 -116.10 -63.09 -12.48
CA GLU A 747 -116.42 -61.67 -12.28
C GLU A 747 -115.39 -61.01 -11.34
N LEU A 748 -115.04 -61.69 -10.24
CA LEU A 748 -114.03 -61.21 -9.29
C LEU A 748 -112.64 -61.07 -9.94
N ALA A 749 -112.25 -62.04 -10.79
CA ALA A 749 -111.01 -61.95 -11.55
C ALA A 749 -110.99 -60.74 -12.52
N SER A 750 -112.12 -60.43 -13.17
CA SER A 750 -112.22 -59.27 -14.06
C SER A 750 -112.10 -57.93 -13.30
N GLN A 751 -112.64 -57.84 -12.09
CA GLN A 751 -112.53 -56.67 -11.23
C GLN A 751 -111.08 -56.41 -10.81
N TYR A 752 -110.32 -57.46 -10.48
CA TYR A 752 -108.88 -57.33 -10.19
C TYR A 752 -108.09 -56.76 -11.38
N HIS A 753 -108.33 -57.26 -12.60
CA HIS A 753 -107.62 -56.77 -13.78
C HIS A 753 -107.98 -55.31 -14.10
N ALA A 754 -109.24 -54.90 -13.87
CA ALA A 754 -109.64 -53.51 -14.02
C ALA A 754 -108.92 -52.57 -13.02
N LEU A 755 -108.75 -53.01 -11.76
CA LEU A 755 -108.01 -52.26 -10.74
C LEU A 755 -106.51 -52.18 -11.06
N LEU A 756 -105.91 -53.27 -11.55
CA LEU A 756 -104.52 -53.30 -12.00
C LEU A 756 -104.28 -52.29 -13.14
N SER A 757 -105.12 -52.31 -14.17
CA SER A 757 -105.01 -51.35 -15.29
C SER A 757 -105.22 -49.90 -14.83
N ARG A 758 -106.10 -49.66 -13.85
CA ARG A 758 -106.31 -48.32 -13.28
C ARG A 758 -105.08 -47.84 -12.50
N HIS A 759 -104.38 -48.73 -11.79
CA HIS A 759 -103.12 -48.43 -11.11
C HIS A 759 -102.00 -48.13 -12.12
N GLU A 760 -101.87 -48.91 -13.19
CA GLU A 760 -100.88 -48.66 -14.25
C GLU A 760 -101.13 -47.34 -14.99
N ALA A 761 -102.39 -47.01 -15.27
CA ALA A 761 -102.78 -45.76 -15.91
C ALA A 761 -102.45 -44.50 -15.08
N LEU A 762 -102.28 -44.63 -13.75
CA LEU A 762 -101.85 -43.51 -12.91
C LEU A 762 -100.44 -43.02 -13.25
N ARG A 763 -99.56 -43.89 -13.76
CA ARG A 763 -98.18 -43.55 -14.11
C ARG A 763 -98.09 -42.49 -15.22
N GLU A 764 -98.99 -42.56 -16.18
CA GLU A 764 -99.02 -41.62 -17.30
C GLU A 764 -99.86 -40.37 -17.02
N ARG A 765 -100.67 -40.41 -15.95
CA ARG A 765 -101.58 -39.33 -15.59
C ARG A 765 -100.85 -38.20 -14.86
N THR A 766 -101.18 -36.97 -15.25
CA THR A 766 -100.78 -35.77 -14.51
C THR A 766 -101.78 -35.46 -13.42
N CYS A 767 -101.33 -35.33 -12.17
CA CYS A 767 -102.18 -35.05 -11.02
C CYS A 767 -101.42 -34.31 -9.91
N SER A 768 -102.16 -33.72 -8.97
CA SER A 768 -101.57 -33.17 -7.74
C SER A 768 -101.24 -34.28 -6.72
N PRO A 769 -100.36 -34.05 -5.73
CA PRO A 769 -100.02 -35.06 -4.72
C PRO A 769 -101.23 -35.57 -3.94
N ALA A 770 -102.15 -34.68 -3.57
CA ALA A 770 -103.38 -35.04 -2.86
C ALA A 770 -104.33 -35.88 -3.72
N GLU A 771 -104.42 -35.57 -5.02
CA GLU A 771 -105.20 -36.37 -5.98
C GLU A 771 -104.58 -37.75 -6.21
N ALA A 772 -103.25 -37.85 -6.30
CA ALA A 772 -102.56 -39.13 -6.41
C ALA A 772 -102.84 -40.02 -5.20
N VAL A 773 -102.71 -39.49 -3.97
CA VAL A 773 -103.03 -40.22 -2.73
C VAL A 773 -104.50 -40.62 -2.68
N LYS A 774 -105.42 -39.74 -3.09
CA LYS A 774 -106.85 -40.05 -3.13
C LYS A 774 -107.15 -41.20 -4.09
N LEU A 775 -106.62 -41.16 -5.32
CA LEU A 775 -106.85 -42.19 -6.33
C LEU A 775 -106.23 -43.54 -5.93
N LEU A 776 -105.03 -43.52 -5.34
CA LEU A 776 -104.41 -44.72 -4.78
C LEU A 776 -105.22 -45.29 -3.60
N GLY A 777 -105.73 -44.42 -2.71
CA GLY A 777 -106.59 -44.84 -1.60
C GLY A 777 -107.95 -45.39 -2.04
N GLU A 778 -108.52 -44.89 -3.15
CA GLU A 778 -109.71 -45.47 -3.77
C GLU A 778 -109.43 -46.89 -4.29
N ILE A 779 -108.32 -47.07 -5.02
CA ILE A 779 -107.90 -48.39 -5.51
C ILE A 779 -107.66 -49.35 -4.33
N LEU A 780 -107.00 -48.90 -3.27
CA LEU A 780 -106.75 -49.71 -2.07
C LEU A 780 -108.05 -50.22 -1.44
N ARG A 781 -109.04 -49.33 -1.23
CA ARG A 781 -110.34 -49.73 -0.66
C ARG A 781 -111.12 -50.69 -1.55
N GLU A 782 -111.00 -50.53 -2.87
CA GLU A 782 -111.62 -51.45 -3.84
C GLU A 782 -110.92 -52.81 -3.83
N LEU A 783 -109.59 -52.84 -3.68
CA LEU A 783 -108.82 -54.07 -3.51
C LEU A 783 -109.14 -54.80 -2.20
N ASP A 784 -109.21 -54.09 -1.06
CA ASP A 784 -109.57 -54.69 0.23
C ASP A 784 -110.96 -55.34 0.19
N ARG A 785 -111.92 -54.68 -0.49
CA ARG A 785 -113.27 -55.24 -0.71
C ARG A 785 -113.21 -56.48 -1.59
N LEU A 786 -112.41 -56.45 -2.65
CA LEU A 786 -112.25 -57.57 -3.57
C LEU A 786 -111.58 -58.76 -2.88
N GLU A 787 -110.59 -58.51 -2.02
CA GLU A 787 -109.93 -59.51 -1.19
C GLU A 787 -110.95 -60.25 -0.30
N GLN A 788 -111.77 -59.50 0.45
CA GLN A 788 -112.81 -60.06 1.31
C GLN A 788 -113.84 -60.88 0.53
N GLN A 789 -114.28 -60.39 -0.63
CA GLN A 789 -115.22 -61.10 -1.49
C GLN A 789 -114.63 -62.40 -2.04
N LEU A 790 -113.36 -62.39 -2.46
CA LEU A 790 -112.66 -63.58 -2.94
C LEU A 790 -112.46 -64.62 -1.83
N GLU A 791 -112.08 -64.20 -0.63
CA GLU A 791 -111.97 -65.12 0.51
C GLU A 791 -113.31 -65.79 0.83
N GLN A 792 -114.40 -65.01 0.88
CA GLN A 792 -115.72 -65.54 1.18
C GLN A 792 -116.19 -66.52 0.08
N ALA A 793 -116.04 -66.13 -1.19
CA ALA A 793 -116.41 -66.98 -2.32
C ALA A 793 -115.62 -68.30 -2.32
N ASN A 794 -114.32 -68.28 -2.04
CA ASN A 794 -113.51 -69.50 -1.93
C ASN A 794 -114.04 -70.45 -0.83
N ARG A 795 -114.34 -69.93 0.36
CA ARG A 795 -114.86 -70.75 1.47
C ARG A 795 -116.23 -71.35 1.18
N GLU A 796 -117.10 -70.61 0.50
CA GLU A 796 -118.44 -71.09 0.14
C GLU A 796 -118.37 -72.15 -0.97
N ALA A 797 -117.55 -71.95 -2.01
CA ALA A 797 -117.33 -72.94 -3.05
C ALA A 797 -116.76 -74.26 -2.50
N ASP A 798 -115.81 -74.20 -1.56
CA ASP A 798 -115.26 -75.39 -0.91
C ASP A 798 -116.33 -76.21 -0.18
N ARG A 799 -117.29 -75.54 0.49
CA ARG A 799 -118.39 -76.22 1.20
C ARG A 799 -119.36 -76.88 0.22
N GLU A 800 -119.75 -76.16 -0.83
CA GLU A 800 -120.69 -76.65 -1.85
C GLU A 800 -120.14 -77.86 -2.61
N GLU A 801 -118.85 -77.82 -2.98
CA GLU A 801 -118.17 -78.94 -3.64
C GLU A 801 -118.10 -80.18 -2.73
N GLN A 802 -117.85 -80.00 -1.43
CA GLN A 802 -117.83 -81.09 -0.44
C GLN A 802 -119.20 -81.75 -0.28
N GLU A 803 -120.29 -80.96 -0.31
CA GLU A 803 -121.64 -81.50 -0.18
C GLU A 803 -121.99 -82.44 -1.35
N VAL A 804 -121.63 -82.06 -2.58
CA VAL A 804 -121.87 -82.89 -3.76
C VAL A 804 -121.05 -84.18 -3.67
N ILE A 805 -119.75 -84.08 -3.34
CA ILE A 805 -118.89 -85.26 -3.15
C ILE A 805 -119.49 -86.22 -2.12
N GLN A 806 -120.04 -85.70 -1.02
CA GLN A 806 -120.63 -86.54 0.01
C GLN A 806 -121.86 -87.29 -0.49
N ARG A 807 -122.75 -86.62 -1.25
CA ARG A 807 -123.93 -87.27 -1.86
C ARG A 807 -123.55 -88.37 -2.85
N GLU A 808 -122.52 -88.15 -3.67
CA GLU A 808 -122.05 -89.18 -4.60
C GLU A 808 -121.53 -90.42 -3.87
N ARG A 809 -120.78 -90.22 -2.78
CA ARG A 809 -120.31 -91.31 -1.93
C ARG A 809 -121.46 -92.07 -1.30
N ASP A 810 -122.48 -91.38 -0.80
CA ASP A 810 -123.65 -92.01 -0.18
C ASP A 810 -124.41 -92.90 -1.22
N ILE A 811 -124.55 -92.44 -2.47
CA ILE A 811 -125.13 -93.22 -3.58
C ILE A 811 -124.28 -94.46 -3.90
N GLU A 812 -122.96 -94.30 -3.95
CA GLU A 812 -122.03 -95.41 -4.22
C GLU A 812 -122.11 -96.48 -3.12
N ASP A 813 -122.16 -96.05 -1.86
CA ASP A 813 -122.29 -96.94 -0.71
C ASP A 813 -123.62 -97.70 -0.69
N LEU A 814 -124.75 -97.01 -0.98
CA LEU A 814 -126.06 -97.65 -1.13
C LEU A 814 -126.09 -98.64 -2.29
N SER A 815 -125.45 -98.29 -3.41
CA SER A 815 -125.34 -99.16 -4.58
C SER A 815 -124.62 -100.47 -4.26
N ARG A 816 -123.48 -100.39 -3.55
CA ARG A 816 -122.71 -101.56 -3.10
C ARG A 816 -123.51 -102.47 -2.16
N ARG A 817 -124.31 -101.87 -1.25
CA ARG A 817 -125.17 -102.65 -0.34
C ARG A 817 -126.23 -103.45 -1.09
N TRP A 818 -126.91 -102.84 -2.06
CA TRP A 818 -127.86 -103.55 -2.93
C TRP A 818 -127.20 -104.67 -3.72
N GLU A 819 -126.00 -104.44 -4.27
CA GLU A 819 -125.26 -105.45 -5.03
C GLU A 819 -124.97 -106.70 -4.18
N SER A 820 -124.56 -106.48 -2.91
CA SER A 820 -124.32 -107.55 -1.94
C SER A 820 -125.57 -108.36 -1.61
N MET A 821 -126.76 -107.72 -1.63
CA MET A 821 -128.02 -108.39 -1.36
C MET A 821 -128.52 -109.18 -2.57
N GLY A 822 -128.42 -108.62 -3.77
CA GLY A 822 -128.76 -109.32 -5.01
C GLY A 822 -127.94 -110.60 -5.18
N ALA A 823 -126.66 -110.58 -4.79
CA ALA A 823 -125.79 -111.76 -4.85
C ALA A 823 -126.26 -112.95 -3.98
N ARG A 824 -127.12 -112.75 -2.97
CA ARG A 824 -127.65 -113.83 -2.12
C ARG A 824 -128.72 -114.67 -2.81
N PHE A 825 -129.38 -114.13 -3.82
CA PHE A 825 -130.35 -114.85 -4.63
C PHE A 825 -129.61 -115.35 -5.88
N GLY A 826 -129.53 -116.67 -6.07
CA GLY A 826 -128.78 -117.26 -7.19
C GLY A 826 -129.15 -116.61 -8.53
N ARG A 827 -128.18 -116.49 -9.46
CA ARG A 827 -128.28 -115.67 -10.70
C ARG A 827 -129.49 -115.93 -11.61
N GLU A 828 -130.14 -117.08 -11.48
CA GLU A 828 -131.35 -117.45 -12.23
C GLU A 828 -132.65 -116.99 -11.54
N ASN A 829 -132.55 -116.29 -10.39
CA ASN A 829 -133.68 -115.76 -9.63
C ASN A 829 -134.05 -114.35 -10.12
N ALA A 830 -135.33 -114.13 -10.42
CA ALA A 830 -135.84 -112.88 -10.99
C ALA A 830 -135.49 -111.65 -10.13
N THR A 831 -135.56 -111.79 -8.81
CA THR A 831 -135.24 -110.71 -7.85
C THR A 831 -133.80 -110.19 -7.97
N ALA A 832 -132.83 -111.05 -8.29
CA ALA A 832 -131.43 -110.64 -8.43
C ALA A 832 -131.21 -109.82 -9.72
N GLN A 833 -131.93 -110.16 -10.79
CA GLN A 833 -131.87 -109.44 -12.06
C GLN A 833 -132.50 -108.05 -11.93
N ASP A 834 -133.62 -107.93 -11.20
CA ASP A 834 -134.27 -106.66 -10.94
C ASP A 834 -133.37 -105.70 -10.14
N ILE A 835 -132.66 -106.21 -9.11
CA ILE A 835 -131.69 -105.42 -8.34
C ILE A 835 -130.52 -104.94 -9.23
N GLN A 836 -129.97 -105.81 -10.09
CA GLN A 836 -128.87 -105.42 -10.99
C GLN A 836 -129.31 -104.37 -12.03
N ALA A 837 -130.53 -104.47 -12.56
CA ALA A 837 -131.06 -103.49 -13.52
C ALA A 837 -131.16 -102.08 -12.91
N MET A 838 -131.65 -101.97 -11.66
CA MET A 838 -131.71 -100.71 -10.93
C MET A 838 -130.32 -100.09 -10.71
N LEU A 839 -129.33 -100.88 -10.30
CA LEU A 839 -127.97 -100.39 -10.07
C LEU A 839 -127.31 -99.88 -11.36
N ALA A 840 -127.51 -100.58 -12.48
CA ALA A 840 -127.03 -100.12 -13.79
C ALA A 840 -127.70 -98.78 -14.19
N GLN A 841 -128.99 -98.63 -13.90
CA GLN A 841 -129.72 -97.39 -14.16
C GLN A 841 -129.17 -96.23 -13.31
N VAL A 842 -128.95 -96.42 -12.01
CA VAL A 842 -128.42 -95.38 -11.12
C VAL A 842 -127.03 -94.92 -11.56
N ASN A 843 -126.11 -95.86 -11.84
CA ASN A 843 -124.76 -95.51 -12.32
C ASN A 843 -124.79 -94.72 -13.63
N SER A 844 -125.65 -95.12 -14.58
CA SER A 844 -125.81 -94.37 -15.84
C SER A 844 -126.34 -92.95 -15.62
N ARG A 845 -127.17 -92.75 -14.59
CA ARG A 845 -127.79 -91.47 -14.26
C ARG A 845 -126.80 -90.54 -13.54
N VAL A 846 -125.93 -91.06 -12.67
CA VAL A 846 -124.82 -90.28 -12.08
C VAL A 846 -123.84 -89.81 -13.16
N GLU A 847 -123.41 -90.70 -14.07
CA GLU A 847 -122.56 -90.28 -15.21
C GLU A 847 -123.24 -89.24 -16.12
N PHE A 848 -124.55 -89.35 -16.28
CA PHE A 848 -125.33 -88.37 -17.03
C PHE A 848 -125.29 -87.00 -16.34
N LEU A 849 -125.47 -86.93 -15.02
CA LEU A 849 -125.38 -85.69 -14.25
C LEU A 849 -124.01 -85.02 -14.40
N HIS A 850 -122.91 -85.78 -14.32
CA HIS A 850 -121.54 -85.26 -14.54
C HIS A 850 -121.40 -84.60 -15.92
N LYS A 851 -121.76 -85.35 -16.97
CA LYS A 851 -121.60 -84.89 -18.36
C LYS A 851 -122.49 -83.69 -18.67
N GLN A 852 -123.71 -83.64 -18.11
CA GLN A 852 -124.64 -82.53 -18.36
C GLN A 852 -124.26 -81.26 -17.61
N TYR A 853 -123.81 -81.36 -16.35
CA TYR A 853 -123.33 -80.19 -15.61
C TYR A 853 -122.10 -79.55 -16.26
N LEU A 854 -121.12 -80.37 -16.66
CA LEU A 854 -119.91 -79.91 -17.35
C LEU A 854 -120.23 -79.28 -18.72
N ARG A 855 -121.31 -79.72 -19.39
CA ARG A 855 -121.82 -79.12 -20.64
C ARG A 855 -122.71 -77.91 -20.43
N GLY A 856 -123.02 -77.56 -19.18
CA GLY A 856 -123.83 -76.39 -18.83
C GLY A 856 -125.34 -76.62 -18.80
N ALA A 857 -125.82 -77.84 -18.99
CA ALA A 857 -127.25 -78.15 -19.09
C ALA A 857 -127.96 -78.27 -17.73
N LEU A 858 -127.21 -78.45 -16.63
CA LEU A 858 -127.74 -78.53 -15.27
C LEU A 858 -127.11 -77.45 -14.39
N ASP A 859 -127.85 -76.95 -13.40
CA ASP A 859 -127.32 -76.09 -12.34
C ASP A 859 -126.96 -76.91 -11.09
N TYR A 860 -126.28 -76.27 -10.13
CA TYR A 860 -125.86 -76.92 -8.89
C TYR A 860 -127.04 -77.54 -8.12
N ASP A 861 -128.16 -76.81 -8.00
CA ASP A 861 -129.33 -77.25 -7.23
C ASP A 861 -130.04 -78.44 -7.87
N THR A 862 -130.10 -78.47 -9.19
CA THR A 862 -130.67 -79.59 -9.95
C THR A 862 -129.78 -80.81 -9.81
N VAL A 863 -128.46 -80.65 -9.91
CA VAL A 863 -127.52 -81.77 -9.67
C VAL A 863 -127.67 -82.33 -8.26
N LEU A 864 -127.71 -81.48 -7.24
CA LEU A 864 -127.79 -81.92 -5.86
C LEU A 864 -129.14 -82.58 -5.53
N ARG A 865 -130.22 -82.06 -6.11
CA ARG A 865 -131.57 -82.65 -6.03
C ARG A 865 -131.64 -83.99 -6.74
N ASP A 866 -131.08 -84.12 -7.93
CA ASP A 866 -131.10 -85.37 -8.69
C ASP A 866 -130.25 -86.45 -8.01
N LEU A 867 -129.09 -86.09 -7.47
CA LEU A 867 -128.29 -87.00 -6.64
C LEU A 867 -129.06 -87.43 -5.39
N SER A 868 -129.74 -86.51 -4.71
CA SER A 868 -130.57 -86.86 -3.54
C SER A 868 -131.75 -87.77 -3.93
N THR A 869 -132.35 -87.53 -5.10
CA THR A 869 -133.43 -88.37 -5.62
C THR A 869 -132.94 -89.77 -5.93
N LEU A 870 -131.76 -89.93 -6.54
CA LEU A 870 -131.12 -91.22 -6.79
C LEU A 870 -130.81 -91.96 -5.47
N MET A 871 -130.34 -91.23 -4.47
CA MET A 871 -130.08 -91.76 -3.14
C MET A 871 -131.37 -92.27 -2.48
N ASP A 872 -132.47 -91.52 -2.57
CA ASP A 872 -133.78 -91.91 -2.03
C ASP A 872 -134.43 -93.07 -2.82
N GLU A 873 -134.28 -93.09 -4.16
CA GLU A 873 -134.70 -94.20 -5.03
C GLU A 873 -134.00 -95.50 -4.61
N LEU A 874 -132.67 -95.47 -4.40
CA LEU A 874 -131.92 -96.62 -3.90
C LEU A 874 -132.40 -97.02 -2.50
N ARG A 875 -132.56 -96.09 -1.56
CA ARG A 875 -132.86 -96.43 -0.17
C ARG A 875 -134.23 -97.12 -0.01
N ASN A 876 -135.22 -96.72 -0.81
CA ASN A 876 -136.60 -97.17 -0.67
C ASN A 876 -136.99 -98.34 -1.58
N ALA A 877 -136.08 -98.86 -2.40
CA ALA A 877 -136.38 -99.97 -3.30
C ALA A 877 -136.79 -101.26 -2.55
N ARG A 878 -137.79 -101.97 -3.08
CA ARG A 878 -138.31 -103.24 -2.53
C ARG A 878 -138.53 -104.24 -3.66
N PHE A 879 -138.07 -105.47 -3.47
CA PHE A 879 -138.19 -106.54 -4.47
C PHE A 879 -138.91 -107.77 -3.88
N THR A 880 -139.68 -108.49 -4.69
CA THR A 880 -140.40 -109.71 -4.27
C THR A 880 -139.65 -110.96 -4.70
N THR A 881 -139.55 -111.97 -3.83
CA THR A 881 -138.96 -113.28 -4.13
C THR A 881 -139.96 -114.25 -4.74
N ASN A 882 -139.45 -115.27 -5.45
CA ASN A 882 -140.26 -116.35 -6.02
C ASN A 882 -141.11 -117.12 -4.97
N ASP A 883 -140.73 -117.05 -3.68
CA ASP A 883 -141.49 -117.63 -2.56
C ASP A 883 -142.55 -116.67 -1.98
N GLY A 884 -142.77 -115.50 -2.61
CA GLY A 884 -143.76 -114.50 -2.21
C GLY A 884 -143.34 -113.58 -1.06
N ARG A 885 -142.06 -113.55 -0.64
CA ARG A 885 -141.56 -112.65 0.41
C ARG A 885 -140.98 -111.36 -0.19
N GLN A 886 -141.23 -110.21 0.44
CA GLN A 886 -140.59 -108.95 0.07
C GLN A 886 -139.24 -108.78 0.75
N ILE A 887 -138.28 -108.16 0.05
CA ILE A 887 -136.95 -107.81 0.55
C ILE A 887 -136.72 -106.31 0.36
N SER A 888 -136.20 -105.67 1.39
CA SER A 888 -135.74 -104.27 1.45
C SER A 888 -134.31 -104.21 1.98
N LEU A 889 -133.62 -103.09 1.78
CA LEU A 889 -132.37 -102.76 2.49
C LEU A 889 -132.57 -102.41 3.97
N GLU A 890 -133.82 -102.28 4.41
CA GLU A 890 -134.22 -102.10 5.82
C GLU A 890 -134.42 -103.42 6.56
#